data_AF-A0A1C7I803-F1
#
_entry.id   AF-A0A1C7I803-F1
#
_cell.length_a   1.000
_cell.length_b   1.000
_cell.length_c   1.000
_cell.angle_alpha   90.00
_cell.angle_beta   90.00
_cell.angle_gamma   90.00
#
_symmetry.space_group_name_H-M   'P 1'
#
loop_
_entity.id
_entity.type
_entity.pdbx_description
1 polymer ?
#
loop_
_entity_poly.entity_id
_entity_poly.type
_entity_poly.pdbx_seq_one_letter_code
_entity_poly.pdbx_strand_id
1 'polypeptide(L)'
;MTMNRNTLLIVDDMEVNRAILRNLFAKDFNILEAQNGEQGLMLLNQCCDRIAAVLLDIVMPVKDGYQMMAEMKSSGLLQTVPVIVITSEEAPEDEVRAFDSGATDIILRPFEACTVKRRVQNVIELNEHRQHQEDIIREQAVTLRNSTDALTDVLSSVIEHRSVETGQHVLRIRLFIRALLEDVMRSYPEYDLDERKIEVIARAATLHDIGKIAIPDAILNKPGPLTPEEMEIMKTHPAKGCEILNDLGRMHDKEYLQYAYNICRYHHERWDGSGYPEGLAMNNIPICAQAAGIADVYDALTTDRVYKKAYSPETASNMLLNGQCGIFAPRLLECFKKIREIFARIANEYADGHSPQIHFSKNHDPGINEPSFEINTLEFGQMKYFAMLRYENSTVMEVDMNSGVYHLVYKQNNDFDKLNPVGLFEASYLAFLQEAVHPDDRDLIQPVGYLEEFLKSGVMKKSRKYRVYHCTTGEYIWYEVTILRIYADIPNQHKILVVWRMCDKNAASPRKASNIACPVMDNSLLGIQKCLNDRWFTVIDINDGFTALLGYTRAEMEQVFHNRFTEIIYPEDREKVIREVREQQNKGNTYEIEYRVVTKDGKVLWILNKSQLYTDESGMDYISCMLIDITTEKKEQEKLRLALERHRIILDQSNDVIFELDMASNKLYYSRNWVKKFGYDPITDEINLRIPQSSHILPEDVQVFVHLLNRVSEGAPYVEAELRIANAEGRYIWCRIRATTQFDQDGQPVKAVGVILDIDREKRRTQNLIEKADRDGLTNLLNKEAAYRRIRSMLEDSQSAGAGAMLLIDLDNFKAVNDTYGHMFGDAVLIEAADQLQRQFRSEDIVARIGGDEFQVFINHIPSRDLLIRRAEKLVGVMQTMLQDTQRDVSLSCSVGLACYPHDASNYQDLFNCCDRALYMAKLLGKNQFAFYNEDTSNRVAEAAMQRSSMKRTRIESNESGDYEVAKLGEQAFQILYKTSEMEKTLPFVLKMWGQKLGVSRVSLFEGAGNGRTCSNTFEWCNEGISSQKENFQCIPYEEMDVCRESFDSKGVFYCADTSVLLKEQRRLLIPPDVRSMLQCALYNDGKFAGMVGFHDCSGRMWVQNEIDALILFSELLSTFLFKWREKERASQAKKGCPAEPCRR
;
A
#
# COMPACT_ATOMS: atom_id res chain seq x y z
N MET A 1 21.51 -3.39 -1.96
CA MET A 1 22.85 -4.02 -1.94
C MET A 1 23.47 -3.67 -0.60
N THR A 2 23.60 -4.62 0.31
CA THR A 2 24.29 -4.42 1.60
C THR A 2 25.79 -4.25 1.33
N MET A 3 26.35 -3.08 1.62
CA MET A 3 27.79 -2.84 1.51
C MET A 3 28.50 -3.60 2.63
N ASN A 4 29.38 -4.53 2.27
CA ASN A 4 30.08 -5.37 3.24
C ASN A 4 31.32 -4.64 3.79
N ARG A 5 31.18 -3.99 4.95
CA ARG A 5 32.27 -3.29 5.65
C ARG A 5 33.08 -4.29 6.47
N ASN A 6 34.29 -4.61 6.03
CA ASN A 6 35.12 -5.68 6.62
C ASN A 6 36.54 -5.23 7.01
N THR A 7 36.78 -3.92 7.11
CA THR A 7 38.11 -3.36 7.36
C THR A 7 38.19 -2.60 8.69
N LEU A 8 39.19 -2.87 9.51
CA LEU A 8 39.52 -2.07 10.70
C LEU A 8 40.69 -1.14 10.37
N LEU A 9 40.55 0.15 10.71
CA LEU A 9 41.62 1.13 10.62
C LEU A 9 42.24 1.33 12.01
N ILE A 10 43.52 1.02 12.15
CA ILE A 10 44.29 1.20 13.39
C ILE A 10 45.20 2.42 13.21
N VAL A 11 45.02 3.43 14.05
CA VAL A 11 45.77 4.69 14.03
C VAL A 11 46.48 4.85 15.37
N ASP A 12 47.78 4.61 15.40
CA ASP A 12 48.60 4.62 16.62
C ASP A 12 50.05 4.92 16.19
N ASP A 13 50.79 5.75 16.91
CA ASP A 13 52.14 6.14 16.54
C ASP A 13 53.18 5.04 16.85
N MET A 14 52.91 4.22 17.86
CA MET A 14 53.79 3.12 18.28
C MET A 14 53.59 1.86 17.44
N GLU A 15 54.65 1.41 16.78
CA GLU A 15 54.62 0.19 15.94
C GLU A 15 54.23 -1.08 16.72
N VAL A 16 54.61 -1.16 17.99
CA VAL A 16 54.29 -2.31 18.86
C VAL A 16 52.78 -2.40 19.10
N ASN A 17 52.10 -1.28 19.34
CA ASN A 17 50.65 -1.28 19.57
C ASN A 17 49.90 -1.69 18.30
N ARG A 18 50.29 -1.16 17.14
CA ARG A 18 49.72 -1.57 15.85
C ARG A 18 49.91 -3.06 15.61
N ALA A 19 51.10 -3.61 15.91
CA ALA A 19 51.38 -5.03 15.75
C ALA A 19 50.52 -5.93 16.68
N ILE A 20 50.28 -5.51 17.92
CA ILE A 20 49.42 -6.23 18.87
C ILE A 20 47.98 -6.25 18.35
N LEU A 21 47.42 -5.08 18.03
CA LEU A 21 46.05 -4.94 17.55
C LEU A 21 45.83 -5.64 16.20
N ARG A 22 46.80 -5.55 15.28
CA ARG A 22 46.78 -6.32 14.03
C ARG A 22 46.72 -7.83 14.30
N ASN A 23 47.57 -8.36 15.17
CA ASN A 23 47.56 -9.80 15.48
C ASN A 23 46.26 -10.25 16.14
N LEU A 24 45.59 -9.37 16.90
CA LEU A 24 44.29 -9.64 17.51
C LEU A 24 43.17 -9.78 16.46
N PHE A 25 43.18 -8.94 15.43
CA PHE A 25 42.04 -8.81 14.50
C PHE A 25 42.27 -9.32 13.07
N ALA A 26 43.50 -9.64 12.66
CA ALA A 26 43.83 -10.03 11.28
C ALA A 26 43.14 -11.31 10.78
N LYS A 27 42.59 -12.13 11.68
CA LYS A 27 41.79 -13.31 11.31
C LYS A 27 40.35 -12.97 10.91
N ASP A 28 39.81 -11.88 11.45
CA ASP A 28 38.39 -11.54 11.36
C ASP A 28 38.15 -10.32 10.45
N PHE A 29 39.14 -9.42 10.33
CA PHE A 29 39.04 -8.17 9.56
C PHE A 29 40.28 -7.92 8.68
N ASN A 30 40.07 -7.19 7.59
CA ASN A 30 41.17 -6.56 6.86
C ASN A 30 41.73 -5.41 7.72
N ILE A 31 43.04 -5.30 7.85
CA ILE A 31 43.66 -4.27 8.70
C ILE A 31 44.32 -3.20 7.85
N LEU A 32 43.96 -1.95 8.10
CA LEU A 32 44.68 -0.76 7.65
C LEU A 32 45.39 -0.13 8.83
N GLU A 33 46.63 0.30 8.64
CA GLU A 33 47.46 0.90 9.68
C GLU A 33 47.85 2.33 9.28
N ALA A 34 47.80 3.25 10.24
CA ALA A 34 48.28 4.61 10.13
C ALA A 34 49.11 5.00 11.36
N GLN A 35 50.11 5.85 11.15
CA GLN A 35 51.07 6.26 12.18
C GLN A 35 50.73 7.60 12.85
N ASN A 36 49.71 8.31 12.34
CA ASN A 36 49.22 9.58 12.88
C ASN A 36 47.81 9.87 12.34
N GLY A 37 47.13 10.87 12.91
CA GLY A 37 45.77 11.25 12.53
C GLY A 37 45.62 11.73 11.09
N GLU A 38 46.65 12.33 10.48
CA GLU A 38 46.57 12.82 9.10
C GLU A 38 46.59 11.67 8.08
N GLN A 39 47.47 10.69 8.30
CA GLN A 39 47.46 9.44 7.53
C GLN A 39 46.16 8.65 7.76
N GLY A 40 45.65 8.64 9.00
CA GLY A 40 44.37 8.02 9.34
C GLY A 40 43.21 8.61 8.54
N LEU A 41 43.07 9.94 8.53
CA LEU A 41 42.07 10.67 7.74
C LEU A 41 42.20 10.42 6.23
N MET A 42 43.42 10.37 5.70
CA MET A 42 43.65 10.07 4.28
C MET A 42 43.09 8.69 3.90
N LEU A 43 43.36 7.66 4.71
CA LEU A 43 42.83 6.31 4.49
C LEU A 43 41.31 6.25 4.66
N LEU A 44 40.78 6.97 5.64
CA LEU A 44 39.34 7.08 5.88
C LEU A 44 38.61 7.68 4.68
N ASN A 45 39.14 8.74 4.08
CA ASN A 45 38.57 9.36 2.89
C ASN A 45 38.68 8.49 1.64
N GLN A 46 39.74 7.69 1.51
CA GLN A 46 39.91 6.80 0.35
C GLN A 46 39.08 5.52 0.43
N CYS A 47 38.80 5.02 1.63
CA CYS A 47 38.24 3.68 1.85
C CYS A 47 37.02 3.66 2.79
N CYS A 48 36.30 4.79 2.97
CA CYS A 48 35.23 4.91 3.97
C CYS A 48 34.15 3.82 3.86
N ASP A 49 33.80 3.41 2.64
CA ASP A 49 32.77 2.41 2.38
C ASP A 49 33.14 0.99 2.83
N ARG A 50 34.42 0.74 3.14
CA ARG A 50 34.94 -0.58 3.56
C ARG A 50 35.28 -0.63 5.05
N ILE A 51 35.42 0.51 5.71
CA ILE A 51 35.86 0.59 7.10
C ILE A 51 34.67 0.34 8.04
N ALA A 52 34.80 -0.69 8.88
CA ALA A 52 33.83 -1.09 9.88
C ALA A 52 33.95 -0.25 11.17
N ALA A 53 35.18 -0.01 11.63
CA ALA A 53 35.48 0.85 12.78
C ALA A 53 36.93 1.38 12.72
N VAL A 54 37.20 2.43 13.51
CA VAL A 54 38.53 3.02 13.68
C VAL A 54 38.99 2.81 15.13
N LEU A 55 40.18 2.26 15.31
CA LEU A 55 40.90 2.21 16.59
C LEU A 55 41.91 3.36 16.60
N LEU A 56 41.72 4.33 17.49
CA LEU A 56 42.42 5.63 17.43
C LEU A 56 43.13 5.94 18.74
N ASP A 57 44.45 6.08 18.70
CA ASP A 57 45.21 6.67 19.80
C ASP A 57 44.93 8.18 19.91
N ILE A 58 44.89 8.69 21.14
CA ILE A 58 44.72 10.12 21.40
C ILE A 58 46.03 10.86 21.16
N VAL A 59 47.14 10.33 21.70
CA VAL A 59 48.42 11.04 21.75
C VAL A 59 49.30 10.56 20.60
N MET A 60 49.38 11.34 19.53
CA MET A 60 50.17 11.03 18.35
C MET A 60 50.85 12.29 17.78
N PRO A 61 52.01 12.16 17.11
CA PRO A 61 52.67 13.28 16.44
C PRO A 61 51.92 13.71 15.16
N VAL A 62 52.20 14.93 14.67
CA VAL A 62 51.60 15.57 13.48
C VAL A 62 50.14 15.96 13.67
N LYS A 63 49.24 14.99 13.84
CA LYS A 63 47.81 15.21 14.10
C LYS A 63 47.33 14.22 15.16
N ASP A 64 46.88 14.75 16.28
CA ASP A 64 46.41 13.96 17.43
C ASP A 64 44.99 13.39 17.20
N GLY A 65 44.56 12.47 18.07
CA GLY A 65 43.27 11.80 17.93
C GLY A 65 42.07 12.74 18.09
N TYR A 66 42.17 13.78 18.92
CA TYR A 66 41.11 14.77 19.09
C TYR A 66 40.93 15.63 17.84
N GLN A 67 42.02 16.06 17.22
CA GLN A 67 42.02 16.79 15.96
C GLN A 67 41.45 15.95 14.82
N MET A 68 41.79 14.66 14.77
CA MET A 68 41.22 13.73 13.78
C MET A 68 39.70 13.60 13.94
N MET A 69 39.20 13.37 15.17
CA MET A 69 37.76 13.28 15.43
C MET A 69 37.03 14.60 15.11
N ALA A 70 37.61 15.76 15.41
CA ALA A 70 37.02 17.05 15.09
C ALA A 70 36.81 17.23 13.57
N GLU A 71 37.79 16.82 12.75
CA GLU A 71 37.66 16.84 11.29
C GLU A 71 36.63 15.82 10.79
N MET A 72 36.62 14.60 11.34
CA MET A 72 35.59 13.59 11.04
C MET A 72 34.18 14.06 11.40
N LYS A 73 34.04 14.87 12.46
CA LYS A 73 32.77 15.50 12.85
C LYS A 73 32.32 16.51 11.79
N SER A 74 33.23 17.37 11.34
CA SER A 74 32.94 18.41 10.35
C SER A 74 32.56 17.84 8.98
N SER A 75 33.09 16.67 8.62
CA SER A 75 32.80 15.98 7.36
C SER A 75 31.64 14.97 7.45
N GLY A 76 31.03 14.80 8.63
CA GLY A 76 29.92 13.85 8.87
C GLY A 76 30.35 12.38 8.97
N LEU A 77 31.65 12.07 8.94
CA LEU A 77 32.18 10.70 9.00
C LEU A 77 31.97 10.03 10.36
N LEU A 78 31.93 10.78 11.47
CA LEU A 78 31.64 10.20 12.80
C LEU A 78 30.24 9.58 12.91
N GLN A 79 29.29 9.99 12.07
CA GLN A 79 27.94 9.40 12.06
C GLN A 79 27.91 8.07 11.32
N THR A 80 28.85 7.85 10.40
CA THR A 80 28.88 6.67 9.53
C THR A 80 29.88 5.62 9.96
N VAL A 81 31.03 6.01 10.51
CA VAL A 81 32.09 5.10 10.96
C VAL A 81 32.34 5.31 12.46
N PRO A 82 32.16 4.28 13.31
CA PRO A 82 32.40 4.39 14.74
C PRO A 82 33.89 4.47 15.05
N VAL A 83 34.24 5.33 16.01
CA VAL A 83 35.62 5.54 16.48
C VAL A 83 35.74 5.02 17.90
N ILE A 84 36.71 4.13 18.12
CA ILE A 84 37.05 3.55 19.40
C ILE A 84 38.39 4.15 19.80
N VAL A 85 38.39 4.89 20.90
CA VAL A 85 39.59 5.58 21.38
C VAL A 85 40.44 4.62 22.20
N ILE A 86 41.75 4.65 21.98
CA ILE A 86 42.73 3.89 22.73
C ILE A 86 43.55 4.89 23.54
N THR A 87 43.61 4.72 24.86
CA THR A 87 44.39 5.61 25.73
C THR A 87 45.07 4.85 26.87
N SER A 88 46.16 5.43 27.38
CA SER A 88 46.83 5.00 28.62
C SER A 88 46.50 5.91 29.82
N GLU A 89 45.68 6.95 29.63
CA GLU A 89 45.29 7.87 30.69
C GLU A 89 44.09 7.32 31.47
N GLU A 90 44.26 7.20 32.80
CA GLU A 90 43.22 6.71 33.74
C GLU A 90 42.41 7.87 34.37
N ALA A 91 42.67 9.12 33.97
CA ALA A 91 41.98 10.27 34.53
C ALA A 91 40.54 10.34 33.98
N PRO A 92 39.51 10.43 34.86
CA PRO A 92 38.11 10.51 34.42
C PRO A 92 37.82 11.67 33.47
N GLU A 93 38.61 12.74 33.55
CA GLU A 93 38.47 13.93 32.71
C GLU A 93 38.77 13.64 31.23
N ASP A 94 39.72 12.74 30.95
CA ASP A 94 40.14 12.40 29.58
C ASP A 94 39.15 11.43 28.90
N GLU A 95 38.51 10.54 29.68
CA GLU A 95 37.42 9.69 29.20
C GLU A 95 36.19 10.52 28.79
N VAL A 96 35.76 11.45 29.66
CA VAL A 96 34.63 12.35 29.36
C VAL A 96 34.92 13.17 28.11
N ARG A 97 36.14 13.70 27.99
CA ARG A 97 36.56 14.48 26.82
C ARG A 97 36.56 13.66 25.53
N ALA A 98 36.92 12.37 25.58
CA ALA A 98 36.86 11.49 24.42
C ALA A 98 35.42 11.24 23.95
N PHE A 99 34.48 10.97 24.86
CA PHE A 99 33.06 10.84 24.53
C PHE A 99 32.46 12.14 23.99
N ASP A 100 32.76 13.29 24.60
CA ASP A 100 32.30 14.61 24.15
C ASP A 100 32.82 14.95 22.74
N SER A 101 33.99 14.42 22.39
CA SER A 101 34.60 14.57 21.06
C SER A 101 33.99 13.63 20.00
N GLY A 102 33.15 12.68 20.41
CA GLY A 102 32.41 11.77 19.53
C GLY A 102 32.92 10.33 19.50
N ALA A 103 33.75 9.91 20.46
CA ALA A 103 34.14 8.51 20.60
C ALA A 103 32.93 7.61 20.91
N THR A 104 32.89 6.42 20.31
CA THR A 104 31.83 5.43 20.52
C THR A 104 32.14 4.52 21.71
N ASP A 105 33.42 4.20 21.91
CA ASP A 105 33.90 3.45 23.07
C ASP A 105 35.37 3.82 23.35
N ILE A 106 35.86 3.42 24.53
CA ILE A 106 37.24 3.67 24.99
C ILE A 106 37.87 2.34 25.43
N ILE A 107 39.12 2.13 25.02
CA ILE A 107 39.96 0.97 25.38
C ILE A 107 41.21 1.47 26.10
N LEU A 108 41.36 1.04 27.36
CA LEU A 108 42.52 1.35 28.18
C LEU A 108 43.68 0.38 27.90
N ARG A 109 44.92 0.89 27.95
CA ARG A 109 46.15 0.08 27.94
C ARG A 109 46.47 -0.41 29.37
N PRO A 110 46.97 -1.64 29.58
CA PRO A 110 47.44 -2.62 28.58
C PRO A 110 46.30 -3.41 27.91
N PHE A 111 46.51 -3.82 26.66
CA PHE A 111 45.51 -4.54 25.85
C PHE A 111 45.25 -5.96 26.36
N GLU A 112 44.07 -6.19 26.94
CA GLU A 112 43.57 -7.54 27.22
C GLU A 112 42.82 -8.09 26.00
N ALA A 113 43.37 -9.14 25.38
CA ALA A 113 42.95 -9.68 24.08
C ALA A 113 41.43 -9.91 23.96
N CYS A 114 40.82 -10.59 24.94
CA CYS A 114 39.39 -10.90 24.91
C CYS A 114 38.51 -9.64 25.06
N THR A 115 38.90 -8.72 25.94
CA THR A 115 38.17 -7.48 26.23
C THR A 115 38.16 -6.55 25.02
N VAL A 116 39.33 -6.35 24.41
CA VAL A 116 39.49 -5.53 23.19
C VAL A 116 38.66 -6.09 22.05
N LYS A 117 38.71 -7.42 21.84
CA LYS A 117 37.97 -8.07 20.76
C LYS A 117 36.45 -7.91 20.92
N ARG A 118 35.93 -8.11 22.13
CA ARG A 118 34.49 -8.00 22.42
C ARG A 118 33.97 -6.57 22.29
N ARG A 119 34.72 -5.58 22.80
CA ARG A 119 34.36 -4.16 22.67
C ARG A 119 34.27 -3.71 21.22
N VAL A 120 35.27 -4.06 20.41
CA VAL A 120 35.27 -3.74 18.98
C VAL A 120 34.11 -4.42 18.25
N GLN A 121 33.81 -5.69 18.53
CA GLN A 121 32.67 -6.40 17.95
C GLN A 121 31.33 -5.75 18.30
N ASN A 122 31.10 -5.42 19.58
CA ASN A 122 29.86 -4.79 20.03
C ASN A 122 29.63 -3.44 19.35
N VAL A 123 30.68 -2.63 19.19
CA VAL A 123 30.60 -1.33 18.52
C VAL A 123 30.25 -1.48 17.03
N ILE A 124 30.83 -2.47 16.35
CA ILE A 124 30.52 -2.77 14.94
C ILE A 124 29.06 -3.24 14.81
N GLU A 125 28.63 -4.23 15.60
CA GLU A 125 27.27 -4.76 15.58
C GLU A 125 26.22 -3.67 15.87
N LEU A 126 26.49 -2.80 16.86
CA LEU A 126 25.61 -1.68 17.19
C LEU A 126 25.49 -0.70 16.01
N ASN A 127 26.59 -0.41 15.33
CA ASN A 127 26.60 0.49 14.18
C ASN A 127 25.87 -0.12 12.96
N GLU A 128 26.08 -1.42 12.69
CA GLU A 128 25.36 -2.15 11.64
C GLU A 128 23.85 -2.18 11.93
N HIS A 129 23.46 -2.42 13.18
CA HIS A 129 22.05 -2.41 13.58
C HIS A 129 21.42 -1.03 13.41
N ARG A 130 22.13 0.04 13.81
CA ARG A 130 21.68 1.43 13.61
C ARG A 130 21.48 1.75 12.13
N GLN A 131 22.44 1.40 11.27
CA GLN A 131 22.31 1.60 9.82
C GLN A 131 21.14 0.80 9.23
N HIS A 132 20.96 -0.45 9.66
CA HIS A 132 19.84 -1.28 9.21
C HIS A 132 18.48 -0.70 9.62
N GLN A 133 18.37 -0.15 10.83
CA GLN A 133 17.15 0.53 11.28
C GLN A 133 16.85 1.78 10.44
N GLU A 134 17.86 2.60 10.14
CA GLU A 134 17.70 3.77 9.28
C GLU A 134 17.26 3.38 7.86
N ASP A 135 17.80 2.29 7.31
CA ASP A 135 17.39 1.76 6.01
C ASP A 135 15.94 1.27 6.00
N ILE A 136 15.51 0.55 7.05
CA ILE A 136 14.11 0.13 7.22
C ILE A 136 13.20 1.35 7.33
N ILE A 137 13.58 2.36 8.12
CA ILE A 137 12.80 3.60 8.27
C ILE A 137 12.68 4.30 6.91
N ARG A 138 13.76 4.37 6.12
CA ARG A 138 13.72 4.92 4.76
C ARG A 138 12.81 4.10 3.83
N GLU A 139 12.91 2.77 3.84
CA GLU A 139 12.06 1.88 3.03
C GLU A 139 10.57 2.02 3.41
N GLN A 140 10.27 2.11 4.71
CA GLN A 140 8.92 2.36 5.21
C GLN A 140 8.41 3.74 4.82
N ALA A 141 9.24 4.79 4.89
CA ALA A 141 8.88 6.13 4.45
C ALA A 141 8.56 6.17 2.95
N VAL A 142 9.32 5.46 2.12
CA VAL A 142 9.05 5.33 0.67
C VAL A 142 7.76 4.56 0.42
N THR A 143 7.55 3.45 1.11
CA THR A 143 6.33 2.63 0.98
C THR A 143 5.08 3.40 1.39
N LEU A 144 5.17 4.16 2.49
CA LEU A 144 4.10 5.02 2.96
C LEU A 144 3.80 6.15 1.96
N ARG A 145 4.83 6.76 1.37
CA ARG A 145 4.68 7.76 0.29
C ARG A 145 3.95 7.19 -0.91
N ASN A 146 4.33 6.00 -1.39
CA ASN A 146 3.71 5.36 -2.54
C ASN A 146 2.22 5.06 -2.31
N SER A 147 1.84 4.67 -1.09
CA SER A 147 0.43 4.44 -0.73
C SER A 147 -0.39 5.74 -0.72
N THR A 148 0.16 6.83 -0.18
CA THR A 148 -0.49 8.15 -0.19
C THR A 148 -0.60 8.75 -1.60
N ASP A 149 0.40 8.54 -2.45
CA ASP A 149 0.37 8.97 -3.85
C ASP A 149 -0.73 8.22 -4.63
N ALA A 150 -0.87 6.90 -4.42
CA ALA A 150 -1.93 6.11 -5.06
C ALA A 150 -3.34 6.56 -4.67
N LEU A 151 -3.58 6.92 -3.40
CA LEU A 151 -4.87 7.45 -2.95
C LEU A 151 -5.15 8.84 -3.55
N THR A 152 -4.10 9.65 -3.69
CA THR A 152 -4.17 10.98 -4.30
C THR A 152 -4.52 10.87 -5.78
N ASP A 153 -3.92 9.93 -6.51
CA ASP A 153 -4.21 9.67 -7.92
C ASP A 153 -5.66 9.19 -8.11
N VAL A 154 -6.17 8.34 -7.21
CA VAL A 154 -7.58 7.90 -7.23
C VAL A 154 -8.52 9.09 -7.02
N LEU A 155 -8.27 9.95 -6.04
CA LEU A 155 -9.11 11.13 -5.78
C LEU A 155 -9.04 12.17 -6.90
N SER A 156 -7.85 12.39 -7.47
CA SER A 156 -7.64 13.24 -8.66
C SER A 156 -8.49 12.74 -9.83
N SER A 157 -8.44 11.43 -10.11
CA SER A 157 -9.21 10.83 -11.21
C SER A 157 -10.74 10.97 -11.05
N VAL A 158 -11.25 11.00 -9.82
CA VAL A 158 -12.69 11.16 -9.53
C VAL A 158 -13.14 12.60 -9.80
N ILE A 159 -12.31 13.60 -9.47
CA ILE A 159 -12.58 15.02 -9.74
C ILE A 159 -12.52 15.28 -11.25
N GLU A 160 -11.49 14.76 -11.92
CA GLU A 160 -11.30 14.85 -13.38
C GLU A 160 -12.43 14.19 -14.17
N HIS A 161 -13.07 13.14 -13.65
CA HIS A 161 -14.20 12.52 -14.36
C HIS A 161 -15.49 13.33 -14.27
N ARG A 162 -15.65 14.17 -13.24
CA ARG A 162 -16.85 14.99 -13.03
C ARG A 162 -16.71 16.43 -13.50
N SER A 163 -15.50 16.96 -13.45
CA SER A 163 -15.11 18.26 -14.01
C SER A 163 -14.64 18.08 -15.45
N VAL A 164 -14.83 19.05 -16.34
CA VAL A 164 -14.26 19.00 -17.72
C VAL A 164 -12.73 19.28 -17.71
N GLU A 165 -12.10 19.25 -16.54
CA GLU A 165 -10.67 19.47 -16.34
C GLU A 165 -9.89 18.16 -16.59
N THR A 166 -8.83 18.22 -17.39
CA THR A 166 -8.00 17.05 -17.74
C THR A 166 -7.05 16.67 -16.61
N GLY A 167 -6.57 15.42 -16.54
CA GLY A 167 -5.52 15.03 -15.58
C GLY A 167 -4.17 15.75 -15.75
N GLN A 168 -3.97 16.43 -16.88
CA GLN A 168 -2.82 17.31 -17.08
C GLN A 168 -2.93 18.60 -16.25
N HIS A 169 -4.14 19.09 -15.93
CA HIS A 169 -4.35 20.25 -15.07
C HIS A 169 -3.69 20.07 -13.70
N VAL A 170 -3.96 18.94 -13.03
CA VAL A 170 -3.42 18.67 -11.70
C VAL A 170 -1.89 18.60 -11.73
N LEU A 171 -1.31 17.98 -12.76
CA LEU A 171 0.15 17.93 -12.94
C LEU A 171 0.75 19.32 -13.16
N ARG A 172 0.14 20.16 -14.02
CA ARG A 172 0.59 21.54 -14.27
C ARG A 172 0.56 22.38 -13.00
N ILE A 173 -0.52 22.30 -12.22
CA ILE A 173 -0.64 23.01 -10.93
C ILE A 173 0.51 22.65 -9.98
N ARG A 174 0.85 21.36 -9.85
CA ARG A 174 1.98 20.91 -9.01
C ARG A 174 3.30 21.52 -9.47
N LEU A 175 3.55 21.50 -10.78
CA LEU A 175 4.80 22.00 -11.37
C LEU A 175 4.90 23.53 -11.28
N PHE A 176 3.80 24.26 -11.49
CA PHE A 176 3.72 25.71 -11.30
C PHE A 176 4.03 26.11 -9.86
N ILE A 177 3.37 25.47 -8.89
CA ILE A 177 3.57 25.76 -7.46
C ILE A 177 5.01 25.47 -7.06
N ARG A 178 5.58 24.33 -7.49
CA ARG A 178 6.97 23.98 -7.21
C ARG A 178 7.93 25.03 -7.76
N ALA A 179 7.82 25.37 -9.04
CA ALA A 179 8.70 26.36 -9.67
C ALA A 179 8.60 27.73 -8.98
N LEU A 180 7.39 28.14 -8.58
CA LEU A 180 7.17 29.39 -7.87
C LEU A 180 7.79 29.39 -6.47
N LEU A 181 7.56 28.33 -5.69
CA LEU A 181 8.09 28.24 -4.33
C LEU A 181 9.61 28.06 -4.29
N GLU A 182 10.22 27.42 -5.29
CA GLU A 182 11.68 27.34 -5.43
C GLU A 182 12.31 28.74 -5.62
N ASP A 183 11.68 29.63 -6.39
CA ASP A 183 12.15 31.02 -6.52
C ASP A 183 11.86 31.87 -5.28
N VAL A 184 10.73 31.63 -4.60
CA VAL A 184 10.39 32.27 -3.31
C VAL A 184 11.40 31.88 -2.23
N MET A 185 11.77 30.61 -2.13
CA MET A 185 12.78 30.12 -1.19
C MET A 185 14.12 30.85 -1.36
N ARG A 186 14.53 31.11 -2.61
CA ARG A 186 15.78 31.82 -2.91
C ARG A 186 15.67 33.33 -2.70
N SER A 187 14.54 33.92 -3.06
CA SER A 187 14.34 35.37 -3.04
C SER A 187 13.93 35.92 -1.67
N TYR A 188 13.25 35.11 -0.86
CA TYR A 188 12.65 35.50 0.43
C TYR A 188 12.82 34.39 1.48
N PRO A 189 14.04 34.21 2.05
CA PRO A 189 14.31 33.17 3.06
C PRO A 189 13.45 33.27 4.32
N GLU A 190 12.85 34.43 4.59
CA GLU A 190 11.97 34.65 5.75
C GLU A 190 10.70 33.78 5.77
N TYR A 191 10.32 33.16 4.64
CA TYR A 191 9.19 32.23 4.58
C TYR A 191 9.52 30.82 5.09
N ASP A 192 10.77 30.54 5.50
CA ASP A 192 11.21 29.25 6.06
C ASP A 192 10.82 28.04 5.18
N LEU A 193 11.04 28.17 3.86
CA LEU A 193 10.82 27.09 2.89
C LEU A 193 12.12 26.31 2.70
N ASP A 194 12.00 24.98 2.63
CA ASP A 194 13.06 24.06 2.23
C ASP A 194 12.55 23.14 1.11
N GLU A 195 13.46 22.41 0.44
CA GLU A 195 13.09 21.52 -0.67
C GLU A 195 12.03 20.47 -0.27
N ARG A 196 12.08 19.98 0.98
CA ARG A 196 11.12 19.00 1.51
C ARG A 196 9.73 19.61 1.64
N LYS A 197 9.60 20.80 2.23
CA LYS A 197 8.34 21.53 2.39
C LYS A 197 7.75 21.89 1.03
N ILE A 198 8.56 22.32 0.08
CA ILE A 198 8.11 22.61 -1.30
C ILE A 198 7.52 21.37 -1.95
N GLU A 199 8.18 20.21 -1.82
CA GLU A 199 7.70 18.96 -2.38
C GLU A 199 6.38 18.50 -1.73
N VAL A 200 6.24 18.65 -0.41
CA VAL A 200 4.98 18.35 0.31
C VAL A 200 3.87 19.30 -0.12
N ILE A 201 4.12 20.61 -0.22
CA ILE A 201 3.14 21.62 -0.65
C ILE A 201 2.68 21.35 -2.09
N ALA A 202 3.62 21.10 -3.00
CA ALA A 202 3.30 20.79 -4.39
C ALA A 202 2.45 19.52 -4.49
N ARG A 203 2.76 18.46 -3.72
CA ARG A 203 1.93 17.24 -3.67
C ARG A 203 0.55 17.51 -3.09
N ALA A 204 0.45 18.27 -2.01
CA ALA A 204 -0.81 18.58 -1.34
C ALA A 204 -1.78 19.39 -2.22
N ALA A 205 -1.26 20.15 -3.18
CA ALA A 205 -2.06 20.95 -4.10
C ALA A 205 -2.97 20.12 -5.03
N THR A 206 -2.74 18.82 -5.21
CA THR A 206 -3.63 17.95 -6.00
C THR A 206 -5.05 17.89 -5.46
N LEU A 207 -5.22 18.11 -4.14
CA LEU A 207 -6.50 18.04 -3.46
C LEU A 207 -7.20 19.40 -3.35
N HIS A 208 -6.64 20.47 -3.95
CA HIS A 208 -7.16 21.84 -3.80
C HIS A 208 -8.64 21.98 -4.18
N ASP A 209 -9.09 21.19 -5.16
CA ASP A 209 -10.44 21.23 -5.71
C ASP A 209 -11.30 20.01 -5.37
N ILE A 210 -10.90 19.20 -4.38
CA ILE A 210 -11.64 17.99 -3.97
C ILE A 210 -13.10 18.27 -3.59
N GLY A 211 -13.40 19.46 -3.10
CA GLY A 211 -14.76 19.88 -2.77
C GLY A 211 -15.68 20.05 -3.97
N LYS A 212 -15.17 20.12 -5.21
CA LYS A 212 -15.99 20.15 -6.44
C LYS A 212 -16.85 18.88 -6.58
N ILE A 213 -16.44 17.76 -5.95
CA ILE A 213 -17.26 16.54 -5.84
C ILE A 213 -18.63 16.82 -5.23
N ALA A 214 -18.75 17.79 -4.33
CA ALA A 214 -20.03 18.09 -3.69
C ALA A 214 -20.83 19.22 -4.38
N ILE A 215 -20.40 19.64 -5.58
CA ILE A 215 -21.10 20.60 -6.43
C ILE A 215 -21.98 19.85 -7.46
N PRO A 216 -23.24 20.29 -7.70
CA PRO A 216 -24.11 19.67 -8.70
C PRO A 216 -23.55 19.75 -10.12
N ASP A 217 -23.66 18.67 -10.90
CA ASP A 217 -23.12 18.59 -12.27
C ASP A 217 -23.69 19.67 -13.21
N ALA A 218 -24.96 20.07 -13.01
CA ALA A 218 -25.60 21.13 -13.78
C ALA A 218 -24.92 22.51 -13.62
N ILE A 219 -24.26 22.74 -12.48
CA ILE A 219 -23.50 23.96 -12.18
C ILE A 219 -22.04 23.75 -12.59
N LEU A 220 -21.45 22.61 -12.24
CA LEU A 220 -20.06 22.27 -12.53
C LEU A 220 -19.74 22.26 -14.04
N ASN A 221 -20.66 21.73 -14.86
CA ASN A 221 -20.47 21.52 -16.30
C ASN A 221 -21.32 22.46 -17.17
N LYS A 222 -21.75 23.61 -16.63
CA LYS A 222 -22.62 24.55 -17.37
C LYS A 222 -21.91 25.13 -18.60
N PRO A 223 -22.48 25.03 -19.82
CA PRO A 223 -21.92 25.65 -21.02
C PRO A 223 -22.28 27.16 -21.05
N GLY A 224 -21.63 27.97 -20.21
CA GLY A 224 -21.83 29.41 -20.12
C GLY A 224 -21.50 30.00 -18.74
N PRO A 225 -21.52 31.34 -18.57
CA PRO A 225 -21.26 31.96 -17.27
C PRO A 225 -22.31 31.55 -16.23
N LEU A 226 -21.85 31.34 -14.99
CA LEU A 226 -22.71 31.04 -13.85
C LEU A 226 -23.56 32.26 -13.48
N THR A 227 -24.81 32.04 -13.07
CA THR A 227 -25.63 33.09 -12.46
C THR A 227 -25.09 33.45 -11.08
N PRO A 228 -25.45 34.61 -10.49
CA PRO A 228 -25.04 34.97 -9.13
C PRO A 228 -25.38 33.90 -8.10
N GLU A 229 -26.56 33.27 -8.20
CA GLU A 229 -27.01 32.22 -7.30
C GLU A 229 -26.19 30.93 -7.47
N GLU A 230 -25.89 30.54 -8.71
CA GLU A 230 -25.05 29.38 -9.02
C GLU A 230 -23.60 29.60 -8.56
N MET A 231 -23.10 30.84 -8.68
CA MET A 231 -21.78 31.23 -8.19
C MET A 231 -21.68 31.11 -6.67
N GLU A 232 -22.73 31.48 -5.92
CA GLU A 232 -22.76 31.26 -4.47
C GLU A 232 -22.68 29.77 -4.11
N ILE A 233 -23.29 28.88 -4.91
CA ILE A 233 -23.14 27.43 -4.73
C ILE A 233 -21.72 26.99 -5.05
N MET A 234 -21.13 27.48 -6.15
CA MET A 234 -19.74 27.15 -6.55
C MET A 234 -18.72 27.56 -5.46
N LYS A 235 -18.90 28.72 -4.82
CA LYS A 235 -18.04 29.21 -3.73
C LYS A 235 -18.02 28.32 -2.49
N THR A 236 -18.93 27.34 -2.38
CA THR A 236 -18.94 26.40 -1.24
C THR A 236 -17.91 25.28 -1.36
N HIS A 237 -17.34 25.02 -2.54
CA HIS A 237 -16.40 23.90 -2.73
C HIS A 237 -15.17 23.93 -1.81
N PRO A 238 -14.54 25.08 -1.46
CA PRO A 238 -13.41 25.09 -0.53
C PRO A 238 -13.79 24.56 0.86
N ALA A 239 -14.99 24.92 1.35
CA ALA A 239 -15.50 24.47 2.63
C ALA A 239 -15.82 22.97 2.63
N LYS A 240 -16.51 22.48 1.59
CA LYS A 240 -16.85 21.06 1.45
C LYS A 240 -15.62 20.19 1.24
N GLY A 241 -14.59 20.70 0.56
CA GLY A 241 -13.31 20.01 0.42
C GLY A 241 -12.61 19.83 1.77
N CYS A 242 -12.64 20.84 2.63
CA CYS A 242 -12.14 20.74 4.00
C CYS A 242 -12.89 19.73 4.87
N GLU A 243 -14.21 19.59 4.70
CA GLU A 243 -15.00 18.55 5.39
C GLU A 243 -14.50 17.14 4.99
N ILE A 244 -14.31 16.91 3.69
CA ILE A 244 -13.77 15.64 3.16
C ILE A 244 -12.35 15.38 3.69
N LEU A 245 -11.49 16.39 3.72
CA LEU A 245 -10.12 16.28 4.24
C LEU A 245 -10.08 16.01 5.76
N ASN A 246 -11.02 16.56 6.52
CA ASN A 246 -11.12 16.30 7.96
C ASN A 246 -11.55 14.85 8.26
N ASP A 247 -12.46 14.29 7.45
CA ASP A 247 -12.86 12.88 7.57
C ASP A 247 -11.71 11.91 7.20
N LEU A 248 -10.78 12.35 6.35
CA LEU A 248 -9.52 11.66 6.03
C LEU A 248 -8.45 11.80 7.14
N GLY A 249 -8.73 12.51 8.23
CA GLY A 249 -7.83 12.80 9.35
C GLY A 249 -7.30 11.59 10.16
N ARG A 250 -7.59 10.36 9.72
CA ARG A 250 -6.96 9.12 10.21
C ARG A 250 -5.62 8.81 9.53
N MET A 251 -5.18 9.62 8.56
CA MET A 251 -3.85 9.48 7.95
C MET A 251 -2.73 9.97 8.87
N HIS A 252 -1.57 9.30 8.79
CA HIS A 252 -0.43 9.54 9.70
C HIS A 252 0.38 10.82 9.40
N ASP A 253 0.21 11.45 8.22
CA ASP A 253 0.98 12.63 7.81
C ASP A 253 0.19 13.94 8.05
N LYS A 254 0.35 14.47 9.26
CA LYS A 254 -0.32 15.71 9.70
C LYS A 254 0.14 16.94 8.91
N GLU A 255 1.40 16.97 8.46
CA GLU A 255 1.97 18.11 7.74
C GLU A 255 1.40 18.19 6.32
N TYR A 256 1.33 17.06 5.62
CA TYR A 256 0.67 16.96 4.32
C TYR A 256 -0.80 17.40 4.38
N LEU A 257 -1.57 16.87 5.34
CA LEU A 257 -2.98 17.22 5.52
C LEU A 257 -3.17 18.69 5.85
N GLN A 258 -2.28 19.28 6.65
CA GLN A 258 -2.36 20.71 6.97
C GLN A 258 -2.15 21.58 5.72
N TYR A 259 -1.18 21.25 4.87
CA TYR A 259 -0.99 21.97 3.62
C TYR A 259 -2.16 21.76 2.64
N ALA A 260 -2.67 20.53 2.50
CA ALA A 260 -3.81 20.22 1.66
C ALA A 260 -5.06 20.99 2.12
N TYR A 261 -5.30 21.03 3.43
CA TYR A 261 -6.37 21.82 4.04
C TYR A 261 -6.23 23.31 3.74
N ASN A 262 -5.05 23.88 4.00
CA ASN A 262 -4.81 25.31 3.80
C ASN A 262 -4.96 25.71 2.33
N ILE A 263 -4.46 24.89 1.40
CA ILE A 263 -4.60 25.14 -0.04
C ILE A 263 -6.08 25.05 -0.43
N CYS A 264 -6.74 23.93 -0.10
CA CYS A 264 -8.16 23.71 -0.40
C CYS A 264 -9.03 24.85 0.13
N ARG A 265 -8.80 25.29 1.37
CA ARG A 265 -9.62 26.32 2.02
C ARG A 265 -9.40 27.72 1.45
N TYR A 266 -8.15 28.10 1.15
CA TYR A 266 -7.76 29.50 0.99
C TYR A 266 -7.20 29.88 -0.39
N HIS A 267 -7.08 28.98 -1.37
CA HIS A 267 -6.51 29.32 -2.69
C HIS A 267 -7.32 30.35 -3.50
N HIS A 268 -8.61 30.54 -3.15
CA HIS A 268 -9.47 31.59 -3.71
C HIS A 268 -9.42 32.93 -2.97
N GLU A 269 -8.66 33.02 -1.87
CA GLU A 269 -8.42 34.29 -1.17
C GLU A 269 -7.58 35.23 -2.04
N ARG A 270 -7.73 36.55 -1.82
CA ARG A 270 -7.02 37.59 -2.57
C ARG A 270 -6.35 38.55 -1.61
N TRP A 271 -5.20 39.10 -2.00
CA TRP A 271 -4.31 39.86 -1.12
C TRP A 271 -4.99 41.11 -0.50
N ASP A 272 -5.95 41.68 -1.21
CA ASP A 272 -6.77 42.83 -0.80
C ASP A 272 -8.02 42.46 0.03
N GLY A 273 -8.24 41.17 0.29
CA GLY A 273 -9.41 40.66 1.01
C GLY A 273 -10.67 40.52 0.16
N SER A 274 -10.59 40.70 -1.16
CA SER A 274 -11.74 40.54 -2.06
C SER A 274 -12.11 39.08 -2.37
N GLY A 275 -11.34 38.13 -1.84
CA GLY A 275 -11.49 36.69 -2.09
C GLY A 275 -12.54 36.03 -1.21
N TYR A 276 -12.63 34.70 -1.32
CA TYR A 276 -13.52 33.85 -0.53
C TYR A 276 -12.73 32.60 -0.10
N PRO A 277 -13.17 31.86 0.95
CA PRO A 277 -14.43 31.96 1.70
C PRO A 277 -14.45 32.91 2.91
N GLU A 278 -13.30 33.34 3.44
CA GLU A 278 -13.19 34.10 4.69
C GLU A 278 -12.78 35.56 4.50
N GLY A 279 -12.34 35.95 3.29
CA GLY A 279 -11.94 37.32 2.99
C GLY A 279 -10.62 37.69 3.67
N LEU A 280 -9.70 36.71 3.77
CA LEU A 280 -8.38 36.93 4.35
C LEU A 280 -7.58 37.91 3.50
N ALA A 281 -6.87 38.83 4.14
CA ALA A 281 -6.05 39.84 3.49
C ALA A 281 -4.59 39.76 3.91
N MET A 282 -3.70 40.21 3.02
CA MET A 282 -2.27 40.30 3.25
C MET A 282 -1.64 38.97 3.74
N ASN A 283 -0.78 39.04 4.76
CA ASN A 283 -0.03 37.90 5.31
C ASN A 283 -0.91 36.87 6.05
N ASN A 284 -2.21 37.10 6.18
CA ASN A 284 -3.11 36.12 6.80
C ASN A 284 -3.43 34.94 5.85
N ILE A 285 -3.18 35.09 4.55
CA ILE A 285 -3.31 34.00 3.58
C ILE A 285 -2.04 33.15 3.63
N PRO A 286 -2.11 31.82 3.87
CA PRO A 286 -0.93 30.96 3.88
C PRO A 286 -0.16 31.01 2.55
N ILE A 287 1.18 30.99 2.61
CA ILE A 287 2.04 31.08 1.41
C ILE A 287 1.73 29.99 0.37
N CYS A 288 1.42 28.77 0.82
CA CYS A 288 1.02 27.66 -0.04
C CYS A 288 -0.29 27.94 -0.80
N ALA A 289 -1.26 28.60 -0.16
CA ALA A 289 -2.53 28.97 -0.77
C ALA A 289 -2.37 30.14 -1.75
N GLN A 290 -1.51 31.12 -1.43
CA GLN A 290 -1.20 32.21 -2.36
C GLN A 290 -0.52 31.70 -3.64
N ALA A 291 0.44 30.76 -3.50
CA ALA A 291 1.11 30.14 -4.63
C ALA A 291 0.13 29.31 -5.48
N ALA A 292 -0.75 28.53 -4.84
CA ALA A 292 -1.78 27.76 -5.52
C ALA A 292 -2.78 28.66 -6.28
N GLY A 293 -3.19 29.79 -5.70
CA GLY A 293 -4.10 30.73 -6.37
C GLY A 293 -3.51 31.36 -7.64
N ILE A 294 -2.21 31.66 -7.66
CA ILE A 294 -1.53 32.14 -8.88
C ILE A 294 -1.47 31.03 -9.93
N ALA A 295 -1.13 29.81 -9.52
CA ALA A 295 -1.06 28.65 -10.41
C ALA A 295 -2.42 28.31 -11.04
N ASP A 296 -3.49 28.28 -10.23
CA ASP A 296 -4.86 27.98 -10.67
C ASP A 296 -5.39 29.03 -11.66
N VAL A 297 -5.23 30.32 -11.35
CA VAL A 297 -5.64 31.39 -12.27
C VAL A 297 -4.86 31.34 -13.58
N TYR A 298 -3.54 31.11 -13.52
CA TYR A 298 -2.73 31.02 -14.73
C TYR A 298 -3.13 29.82 -15.61
N ASP A 299 -3.36 28.65 -15.00
CA ASP A 299 -3.81 27.45 -15.70
C ASP A 299 -5.21 27.66 -16.33
N ALA A 300 -6.13 28.27 -15.58
CA ALA A 300 -7.47 28.59 -16.05
C ALA A 300 -7.50 29.57 -17.24
N LEU A 301 -6.49 30.44 -17.38
CA LEU A 301 -6.36 31.36 -18.50
C LEU A 301 -5.68 30.73 -19.72
N THR A 302 -4.81 29.74 -19.51
CA THR A 302 -3.96 29.15 -20.57
C THR A 302 -4.47 27.80 -21.08
N THR A 303 -5.56 27.28 -20.50
CA THR A 303 -6.21 26.03 -20.91
C THR A 303 -7.55 26.30 -21.58
N ASP A 304 -7.89 25.50 -22.61
CA ASP A 304 -9.20 25.57 -23.26
C ASP A 304 -10.29 25.09 -22.30
N ARG A 305 -11.36 25.88 -22.14
CA ARG A 305 -12.55 25.52 -21.35
C ARG A 305 -13.79 25.48 -22.24
N VAL A 306 -14.83 24.77 -21.78
CA VAL A 306 -16.12 24.59 -22.49
C VAL A 306 -16.72 25.89 -23.03
N TYR A 307 -16.47 27.02 -22.36
CA TYR A 307 -17.03 28.33 -22.66
C TYR A 307 -15.99 29.37 -23.09
N LYS A 308 -14.69 29.03 -23.16
CA LYS A 308 -13.61 30.01 -23.40
C LYS A 308 -12.36 29.37 -23.98
N LYS A 309 -11.85 29.93 -25.09
CA LYS A 309 -10.54 29.56 -25.64
C LYS A 309 -9.39 30.05 -24.76
N ALA A 310 -8.32 29.27 -24.70
CA ALA A 310 -7.07 29.61 -24.03
C ALA A 310 -6.49 30.92 -24.55
N TYR A 311 -5.98 31.76 -23.64
CA TYR A 311 -5.12 32.87 -24.00
C TYR A 311 -3.69 32.39 -24.22
N SER A 312 -2.92 33.13 -25.05
CA SER A 312 -1.48 32.95 -25.11
C SER A 312 -0.84 33.14 -23.73
N PRO A 313 0.23 32.40 -23.38
CA PRO A 313 0.99 32.57 -22.13
C PRO A 313 1.32 34.03 -21.79
N GLU A 314 1.76 34.80 -22.79
CA GLU A 314 2.10 36.22 -22.63
C GLU A 314 0.91 37.08 -22.20
N THR A 315 -0.25 36.88 -22.85
CA THR A 315 -1.50 37.55 -22.48
C THR A 315 -1.95 37.15 -21.08
N ALA A 316 -1.90 35.87 -20.73
CA ALA A 316 -2.27 35.38 -19.40
C ALA A 316 -1.37 35.97 -18.30
N SER A 317 -0.05 35.99 -18.51
CA SER A 317 0.91 36.64 -17.60
C SER A 317 0.61 38.13 -17.43
N ASN A 318 0.30 38.84 -18.51
CA ASN A 318 -0.03 40.27 -18.46
C ASN A 318 -1.35 40.53 -17.72
N MET A 319 -2.36 39.69 -17.89
CA MET A 319 -3.63 39.80 -17.16
C MET A 319 -3.42 39.62 -15.66
N LEU A 320 -2.59 38.64 -15.27
CA LEU A 320 -2.26 38.35 -13.87
C LEU A 320 -1.43 39.49 -13.24
N LEU A 321 -0.41 40.00 -13.93
CA LEU A 321 0.45 41.09 -13.44
C LEU A 321 -0.27 42.44 -13.35
N ASN A 322 -1.25 42.69 -14.22
CA ASN A 322 -2.04 43.93 -14.21
C ASN A 322 -3.25 43.87 -13.27
N GLY A 323 -3.42 42.81 -12.49
CA GLY A 323 -4.50 42.66 -11.51
C GLY A 323 -5.88 42.40 -12.11
N GLN A 324 -5.98 42.03 -13.39
CA GLN A 324 -7.27 41.76 -14.05
C GLN A 324 -7.93 40.47 -13.56
N CYS A 325 -7.20 39.64 -12.81
CA CYS A 325 -7.65 38.35 -12.28
C CYS A 325 -7.68 38.33 -10.74
N GLY A 326 -7.72 39.51 -10.12
CA GLY A 326 -7.61 39.70 -8.67
C GLY A 326 -6.23 40.18 -8.24
N ILE A 327 -6.12 40.64 -6.99
CA ILE A 327 -4.87 41.17 -6.43
C ILE A 327 -4.13 40.06 -5.70
N PHE A 328 -2.91 39.75 -6.14
CA PHE A 328 -2.02 38.79 -5.51
C PHE A 328 -0.88 39.48 -4.75
N ALA A 329 -0.20 38.75 -3.87
CA ALA A 329 0.89 39.29 -3.08
C ALA A 329 2.02 39.83 -3.99
N PRO A 330 2.46 41.09 -3.79
CA PRO A 330 3.48 41.71 -4.65
C PRO A 330 4.76 40.88 -4.77
N ARG A 331 5.23 40.29 -3.66
CA ARG A 331 6.43 39.45 -3.61
C ARG A 331 6.33 38.20 -4.49
N LEU A 332 5.17 37.53 -4.50
CA LEU A 332 4.94 36.35 -5.34
C LEU A 332 4.79 36.73 -6.81
N LEU A 333 4.21 37.90 -7.11
CA LEU A 333 4.15 38.43 -8.47
C LEU A 333 5.54 38.76 -9.02
N GLU A 334 6.45 39.27 -8.17
CA GLU A 334 7.86 39.48 -8.54
C GLU A 334 8.56 38.14 -8.88
N CYS A 335 8.37 37.11 -8.05
CA CYS A 335 8.87 35.76 -8.35
C CYS A 335 8.27 35.21 -9.64
N PHE A 336 6.94 35.24 -9.79
CA PHE A 336 6.24 34.80 -11.00
C PHE A 336 6.77 35.50 -12.25
N LYS A 337 7.02 36.82 -12.19
CA LYS A 337 7.57 37.59 -13.30
C LYS A 337 8.95 37.09 -13.75
N LYS A 338 9.81 36.63 -12.83
CA LYS A 338 11.13 36.04 -13.15
C LYS A 338 10.98 34.67 -13.83
N ILE A 339 10.03 33.86 -13.38
CA ILE A 339 9.87 32.46 -13.83
C ILE A 339 8.76 32.26 -14.86
N ARG A 340 8.16 33.33 -15.40
CA ARG A 340 7.03 33.25 -16.34
C ARG A 340 7.31 32.36 -17.57
N GLU A 341 8.55 32.32 -18.04
CA GLU A 341 8.97 31.47 -19.16
C GLU A 341 8.91 29.98 -18.77
N ILE A 342 9.19 29.65 -17.51
CA ILE A 342 9.05 28.28 -16.98
C ILE A 342 7.57 27.90 -16.94
N PHE A 343 6.70 28.82 -16.52
CA PHE A 343 5.23 28.61 -16.56
C PHE A 343 4.73 28.41 -18.00
N ALA A 344 5.18 29.23 -18.96
CA ALA A 344 4.85 29.06 -20.36
C ALA A 344 5.32 27.71 -20.92
N ARG A 345 6.54 27.29 -20.57
CA ARG A 345 7.08 25.98 -20.95
C ARG A 345 6.25 24.83 -20.38
N ILE A 346 5.94 24.84 -19.08
CA ILE A 346 5.12 23.80 -18.43
C ILE A 346 3.72 23.75 -19.07
N ALA A 347 3.09 24.90 -19.33
CA ALA A 347 1.78 24.95 -19.98
C ALA A 347 1.79 24.33 -21.39
N ASN A 348 2.86 24.56 -22.16
CA ASN A 348 3.02 23.97 -23.50
C ASN A 348 3.39 22.48 -23.47
N GLU A 349 4.31 22.08 -22.59
CA GLU A 349 4.84 20.71 -22.50
C GLU A 349 3.77 19.72 -22.01
N TYR A 350 2.89 20.18 -21.12
CA TYR A 350 1.79 19.41 -20.55
C TYR A 350 0.43 19.91 -21.04
N ALA A 351 0.36 20.43 -22.28
CA ALA A 351 -0.88 20.87 -22.90
C ALA A 351 -1.84 19.68 -23.12
N ASP A 352 -3.15 19.94 -23.04
CA ASP A 352 -4.16 18.90 -23.22
C ASP A 352 -4.08 18.31 -24.64
N GLY A 353 -3.93 16.98 -24.73
CA GLY A 353 -3.68 16.27 -25.99
C GLY A 353 -2.19 16.00 -26.32
N HIS A 354 -1.25 16.53 -25.53
CA HIS A 354 0.15 16.07 -25.50
C HIS A 354 0.32 15.11 -24.31
N SER A 355 0.47 13.81 -24.57
CA SER A 355 1.01 12.90 -23.54
C SER A 355 2.54 12.91 -23.64
N PRO A 356 3.27 13.24 -22.57
CA PRO A 356 4.69 12.89 -22.49
C PRO A 356 4.76 11.36 -22.52
N GLN A 357 5.15 10.79 -23.66
CA GLN A 357 5.53 9.40 -23.71
C GLN A 357 6.79 9.24 -22.85
N ILE A 358 6.67 8.54 -21.72
CA ILE A 358 7.84 7.94 -21.06
C ILE A 358 8.37 6.89 -22.04
N HIS A 359 9.33 7.30 -22.87
CA HIS A 359 10.04 6.43 -23.79
C HIS A 359 10.90 5.44 -23.00
N PHE A 360 10.48 4.17 -22.96
CA PHE A 360 11.46 3.09 -22.94
C PHE A 360 12.18 3.09 -24.29
N SER A 361 13.51 3.27 -24.23
CA SER A 361 14.38 3.26 -25.40
C SER A 361 14.22 1.98 -26.22
N LYS A 362 13.80 2.11 -27.48
CA LYS A 362 14.26 1.22 -28.56
C LYS A 362 14.52 2.04 -29.81
N ASN A 363 15.77 1.97 -30.26
CA ASN A 363 16.30 2.51 -31.49
C ASN A 363 15.41 2.20 -32.71
N HIS A 364 15.02 3.23 -33.46
CA HIS A 364 15.16 3.26 -34.92
C HIS A 364 14.94 4.69 -35.45
N ASP A 365 15.91 5.16 -36.22
CA ASP A 365 15.91 6.40 -37.00
C ASP A 365 15.60 6.05 -38.49
N PRO A 366 15.46 7.00 -39.42
CA PRO A 366 14.23 7.69 -39.81
C PRO A 366 13.83 7.36 -41.26
N GLY A 367 12.55 7.55 -41.61
CA GLY A 367 12.07 7.37 -42.97
C GLY A 367 10.80 8.15 -43.23
N ILE A 368 10.97 9.43 -43.58
CA ILE A 368 9.93 10.29 -44.14
C ILE A 368 9.43 9.65 -45.43
N ASN A 369 8.12 9.40 -45.54
CA ASN A 369 7.44 9.28 -46.82
C ASN A 369 6.11 10.03 -46.72
N GLU A 370 5.99 11.07 -47.54
CA GLU A 370 4.75 11.78 -47.86
C GLU A 370 3.69 10.79 -48.38
N PRO A 371 2.39 11.04 -48.18
CA PRO A 371 1.36 10.20 -48.77
C PRO A 371 1.29 10.43 -50.27
N SER A 372 1.94 9.54 -51.02
CA SER A 372 1.65 9.29 -52.43
C SER A 372 0.21 8.77 -52.57
N PHE A 373 -0.64 9.54 -53.23
CA PHE A 373 -1.93 9.05 -53.72
C PHE A 373 -1.69 8.00 -54.81
N GLU A 374 -1.54 6.73 -54.43
CA GLU A 374 -1.64 5.62 -55.36
C GLU A 374 -3.12 5.37 -55.68
N ILE A 375 -3.48 5.59 -56.94
CA ILE A 375 -4.78 5.20 -57.50
C ILE A 375 -4.90 3.67 -57.37
N ASN A 376 -5.85 3.22 -56.55
CA ASN A 376 -6.06 1.81 -56.28
C ASN A 376 -6.67 1.12 -57.52
N THR A 377 -5.80 0.62 -58.39
CA THR A 377 -6.13 -0.07 -59.65
C THR A 377 -7.05 -1.28 -59.43
N LEU A 378 -7.07 -1.82 -58.21
CA LEU A 378 -7.89 -2.96 -57.80
C LEU A 378 -9.38 -2.61 -57.61
N GLU A 379 -9.70 -1.47 -56.99
CA GLU A 379 -11.09 -1.01 -56.80
C GLU A 379 -11.75 -0.66 -58.15
N PHE A 380 -10.98 -0.05 -59.06
CA PHE A 380 -11.44 0.25 -60.42
C PHE A 380 -11.72 -1.03 -61.24
N GLY A 381 -10.88 -2.07 -61.09
CA GLY A 381 -11.11 -3.39 -61.66
C GLY A 381 -12.36 -4.08 -61.09
N GLN A 382 -12.59 -3.96 -59.78
CA GLN A 382 -13.73 -4.57 -59.10
C GLN A 382 -15.07 -3.91 -59.47
N MET A 383 -15.16 -2.58 -59.57
CA MET A 383 -16.39 -1.91 -60.02
C MET A 383 -16.77 -2.27 -61.46
N LYS A 384 -15.78 -2.37 -62.36
CA LYS A 384 -15.98 -2.84 -63.74
C LYS A 384 -16.53 -4.26 -63.79
N TYR A 385 -16.01 -5.13 -62.91
CA TYR A 385 -16.46 -6.51 -62.76
C TYR A 385 -17.87 -6.61 -62.15
N PHE A 386 -18.19 -5.79 -61.13
CA PHE A 386 -19.52 -5.77 -60.50
C PHE A 386 -20.61 -5.23 -61.44
N ALA A 387 -20.31 -4.21 -62.27
CA ALA A 387 -21.26 -3.75 -63.29
C ALA A 387 -21.56 -4.81 -64.35
N MET A 388 -20.55 -5.60 -64.74
CA MET A 388 -20.70 -6.76 -65.64
C MET A 388 -21.52 -7.89 -65.01
N LEU A 389 -21.40 -8.13 -63.70
CA LEU A 389 -22.12 -9.19 -62.98
C LEU A 389 -23.56 -8.81 -62.58
N ARG A 390 -23.84 -7.53 -62.30
CA ARG A 390 -25.17 -7.09 -61.81
C ARG A 390 -26.24 -6.99 -62.92
N TYR A 391 -25.82 -6.98 -64.18
CA TYR A 391 -26.70 -6.81 -65.33
C TYR A 391 -26.35 -7.81 -66.44
N GLU A 392 -26.61 -9.10 -66.20
CA GLU A 392 -26.68 -10.10 -67.28
C GLU A 392 -27.74 -9.61 -68.28
N ASN A 393 -27.32 -9.35 -69.52
CA ASN A 393 -28.10 -8.75 -70.61
C ASN A 393 -28.08 -7.21 -70.74
N SER A 394 -26.91 -6.59 -70.55
CA SER A 394 -26.72 -5.16 -70.83
C SER A 394 -25.50 -4.83 -71.69
N THR A 395 -25.57 -3.72 -72.44
CA THR A 395 -24.43 -3.05 -73.08
C THR A 395 -23.93 -1.93 -72.17
N VAL A 396 -22.61 -1.81 -71.98
CA VAL A 396 -21.98 -0.89 -71.03
C VAL A 396 -20.92 -0.04 -71.71
N MET A 397 -20.97 1.27 -71.48
CA MET A 397 -20.01 2.24 -72.02
C MET A 397 -19.49 3.16 -70.92
N GLU A 398 -18.18 3.40 -70.91
CA GLU A 398 -17.53 4.41 -70.08
C GLU A 398 -17.33 5.67 -70.91
N VAL A 399 -17.67 6.84 -70.37
CA VAL A 399 -17.48 8.14 -71.02
C VAL A 399 -16.73 9.07 -70.08
N ASP A 400 -15.64 9.66 -70.57
CA ASP A 400 -14.99 10.80 -69.95
C ASP A 400 -15.53 12.09 -70.57
N MET A 401 -16.37 12.79 -69.81
CA MET A 401 -17.06 13.99 -70.27
C MET A 401 -16.14 15.21 -70.39
N ASN A 402 -14.92 15.17 -69.85
CA ASN A 402 -13.95 16.27 -70.03
C ASN A 402 -13.22 16.19 -71.37
N SER A 403 -12.78 14.98 -71.72
CA SER A 403 -12.02 14.74 -72.95
C SER A 403 -12.93 14.37 -74.13
N GLY A 404 -14.19 14.01 -73.86
CA GLY A 404 -15.11 13.47 -74.85
C GLY A 404 -14.72 12.07 -75.31
N VAL A 405 -13.70 11.45 -74.71
CA VAL A 405 -13.25 10.09 -75.03
C VAL A 405 -14.18 9.09 -74.35
N TYR A 406 -14.60 8.06 -75.08
CA TYR A 406 -15.43 7.00 -74.53
C TYR A 406 -14.92 5.63 -74.96
N HIS A 407 -15.24 4.63 -74.16
CA HIS A 407 -14.88 3.24 -74.39
C HIS A 407 -16.10 2.36 -74.18
N LEU A 408 -16.50 1.60 -75.20
CA LEU A 408 -17.53 0.57 -75.07
C LEU A 408 -16.95 -0.62 -74.31
N VAL A 409 -17.24 -0.70 -73.01
CA VAL A 409 -16.65 -1.67 -72.07
C VAL A 409 -17.14 -3.09 -72.36
N TYR A 410 -18.42 -3.24 -72.66
CA TYR A 410 -19.03 -4.51 -72.97
C TYR A 410 -20.24 -4.29 -73.89
N LYS A 411 -20.39 -5.13 -74.91
CA LYS A 411 -21.45 -5.04 -75.90
C LYS A 411 -22.17 -6.38 -75.95
N GLN A 412 -23.45 -6.41 -75.61
CA GLN A 412 -24.21 -7.65 -75.57
C GLN A 412 -24.66 -8.11 -76.97
N ASN A 413 -25.04 -7.18 -77.84
CA ASN A 413 -25.57 -7.46 -79.17
C ASN A 413 -25.20 -6.36 -80.16
N ASN A 414 -25.47 -6.58 -81.44
CA ASN A 414 -25.08 -5.71 -82.54
C ASN A 414 -25.90 -4.41 -82.68
N ASP A 415 -26.90 -4.18 -81.83
CA ASP A 415 -27.77 -2.99 -81.89
C ASP A 415 -26.98 -1.69 -81.69
N PHE A 416 -25.84 -1.79 -81.00
CA PHE A 416 -24.99 -0.67 -80.63
C PHE A 416 -23.75 -0.53 -81.54
N ASP A 417 -23.68 -1.23 -82.68
CA ASP A 417 -22.55 -1.19 -83.61
C ASP A 417 -22.23 0.21 -84.15
N LYS A 418 -23.22 1.10 -84.14
CA LYS A 418 -23.07 2.49 -84.58
C LYS A 418 -22.37 3.37 -83.55
N LEU A 419 -22.17 2.91 -82.32
CA LEU A 419 -21.27 3.53 -81.34
C LEU A 419 -19.80 3.16 -81.64
N ASN A 420 -19.32 3.49 -82.84
CA ASN A 420 -17.98 3.13 -83.32
C ASN A 420 -16.91 4.04 -82.67
N PRO A 421 -15.85 3.53 -82.00
CA PRO A 421 -14.94 4.34 -81.16
C PRO A 421 -14.04 5.35 -81.88
N VAL A 422 -14.33 5.68 -83.14
CA VAL A 422 -13.55 6.63 -83.94
C VAL A 422 -14.21 8.01 -83.89
N GLY A 423 -13.92 8.78 -82.82
CA GLY A 423 -14.39 10.17 -82.68
C GLY A 423 -14.70 10.58 -81.24
N LEU A 424 -15.19 11.82 -81.06
CA LEU A 424 -15.70 12.32 -79.78
C LEU A 424 -17.08 11.70 -79.46
N PHE A 425 -17.32 11.39 -78.19
CA PHE A 425 -18.54 10.78 -77.67
C PHE A 425 -19.83 11.43 -78.18
N GLU A 426 -19.90 12.76 -78.14
CA GLU A 426 -21.10 13.48 -78.57
C GLU A 426 -21.48 13.20 -80.02
N ALA A 427 -20.50 13.15 -80.92
CA ALA A 427 -20.73 12.90 -82.34
C ALA A 427 -21.19 11.46 -82.59
N SER A 428 -20.53 10.48 -81.97
CA SER A 428 -20.89 9.07 -82.10
C SER A 428 -22.24 8.74 -81.45
N TYR A 429 -22.54 9.38 -80.31
CA TYR A 429 -23.82 9.20 -79.63
C TYR A 429 -24.98 9.86 -80.39
N LEU A 430 -24.78 11.05 -80.98
CA LEU A 430 -25.76 11.68 -81.87
C LEU A 430 -26.06 10.82 -83.10
N ALA A 431 -25.04 10.24 -83.73
CA ALA A 431 -25.22 9.32 -84.85
C ALA A 431 -26.03 8.08 -84.44
N PHE A 432 -25.73 7.50 -83.27
CA PHE A 432 -26.51 6.39 -82.71
C PHE A 432 -27.97 6.78 -82.46
N LEU A 433 -28.26 7.96 -81.90
CA LEU A 433 -29.63 8.43 -81.70
C LEU A 433 -30.39 8.62 -83.03
N GLN A 434 -29.72 9.11 -84.08
CA GLN A 434 -30.36 9.35 -85.38
C GLN A 434 -30.60 8.07 -86.20
N GLU A 435 -29.71 7.08 -86.10
CA GLU A 435 -29.78 5.87 -86.93
C GLU A 435 -30.43 4.68 -86.21
N ALA A 436 -30.24 4.56 -84.89
CA ALA A 436 -30.66 3.39 -84.13
C ALA A 436 -31.84 3.66 -83.18
N VAL A 437 -32.10 4.90 -82.75
CA VAL A 437 -33.25 5.18 -81.86
C VAL A 437 -34.51 5.54 -82.66
N HIS A 438 -35.66 5.06 -82.20
CA HIS A 438 -36.97 5.28 -82.83
C HIS A 438 -37.27 6.79 -82.97
N PRO A 439 -37.77 7.28 -84.13
CA PRO A 439 -38.02 8.71 -84.38
C PRO A 439 -38.74 9.46 -83.25
N ASP A 440 -39.86 8.93 -82.76
CA ASP A 440 -40.65 9.57 -81.68
C ASP A 440 -39.90 9.71 -80.35
N ASP A 441 -38.86 8.90 -80.11
CA ASP A 441 -38.12 8.91 -78.85
C ASP A 441 -36.89 9.86 -78.92
N ARG A 442 -36.54 10.40 -80.09
CA ARG A 442 -35.31 11.19 -80.31
C ARG A 442 -35.32 12.53 -79.58
N ASP A 443 -36.46 13.22 -79.57
CA ASP A 443 -36.59 14.53 -78.92
C ASP A 443 -36.56 14.44 -77.38
N LEU A 444 -36.87 13.27 -76.81
CA LEU A 444 -36.83 12.98 -75.37
C LEU A 444 -35.40 12.78 -74.83
N ILE A 445 -34.40 12.62 -75.71
CA ILE A 445 -33.04 12.15 -75.38
C ILE A 445 -31.96 13.09 -75.97
N GLN A 446 -32.24 14.40 -76.07
CA GLN A 446 -31.20 15.34 -76.51
C GLN A 446 -29.97 15.28 -75.60
N PRO A 447 -28.76 15.01 -76.14
CA PRO A 447 -27.63 14.51 -75.35
C PRO A 447 -27.00 15.57 -74.44
N VAL A 448 -26.88 16.81 -74.90
CA VAL A 448 -26.18 17.85 -74.13
C VAL A 448 -26.98 18.27 -72.89
N GLY A 449 -28.29 18.46 -73.01
CA GLY A 449 -29.13 18.89 -71.88
C GLY A 449 -29.28 17.84 -70.77
N TYR A 450 -29.52 16.59 -71.14
CA TYR A 450 -29.81 15.53 -70.17
C TYR A 450 -28.57 15.10 -69.35
N LEU A 451 -27.41 15.00 -70.02
CA LEU A 451 -26.14 14.67 -69.37
C LEU A 451 -25.61 15.85 -68.55
N GLU A 452 -25.71 17.09 -69.06
CA GLU A 452 -25.33 18.27 -68.27
C GLU A 452 -26.20 18.44 -67.03
N GLU A 453 -27.52 18.22 -67.13
CA GLU A 453 -28.44 18.27 -66.00
C GLU A 453 -28.09 17.22 -64.94
N PHE A 454 -27.76 15.99 -65.36
CA PHE A 454 -27.27 14.93 -64.47
C PHE A 454 -25.93 15.28 -63.82
N LEU A 455 -25.01 15.90 -64.57
CA LEU A 455 -23.71 16.34 -64.05
C LEU A 455 -23.87 17.48 -63.03
N LYS A 456 -24.71 18.48 -63.34
CA LYS A 456 -25.00 19.64 -62.48
C LYS A 456 -25.80 19.27 -61.23
N SER A 457 -26.71 18.30 -61.31
CA SER A 457 -27.57 17.91 -60.18
C SER A 457 -26.81 17.14 -59.08
N GLY A 458 -25.64 16.57 -59.38
CA GLY A 458 -24.85 15.79 -58.42
C GLY A 458 -25.48 14.45 -58.01
N VAL A 459 -26.54 14.02 -58.71
CA VAL A 459 -27.20 12.73 -58.51
C VAL A 459 -26.26 11.59 -58.93
N MET A 460 -26.32 10.46 -58.23
CA MET A 460 -25.44 9.31 -58.48
C MET A 460 -25.92 8.40 -59.62
N LYS A 461 -27.23 8.33 -59.84
CA LYS A 461 -27.86 7.48 -60.85
C LYS A 461 -29.11 8.14 -61.42
N LYS A 462 -29.31 8.04 -62.75
CA LYS A 462 -30.54 8.45 -63.44
C LYS A 462 -30.86 7.44 -64.52
N SER A 463 -32.12 6.98 -64.61
CA SER A 463 -32.53 5.96 -65.59
C SER A 463 -33.71 6.43 -66.44
N ARG A 464 -33.76 6.02 -67.72
CA ARG A 464 -34.87 6.28 -68.65
C ARG A 464 -35.04 5.13 -69.65
N LYS A 465 -36.21 5.03 -70.30
CA LYS A 465 -36.48 3.99 -71.31
C LYS A 465 -36.71 4.62 -72.69
N TYR A 466 -36.14 4.00 -73.72
CA TYR A 466 -36.40 4.36 -75.13
C TYR A 466 -36.20 3.18 -76.08
N ARG A 467 -36.74 3.28 -77.29
CA ARG A 467 -36.70 2.20 -78.27
C ARG A 467 -35.46 2.28 -79.18
N VAL A 468 -34.70 1.18 -79.27
CA VAL A 468 -33.53 1.02 -80.13
C VAL A 468 -33.80 -0.06 -81.18
N TYR A 469 -33.34 0.17 -82.41
CA TYR A 469 -33.47 -0.74 -83.54
C TYR A 469 -32.63 -2.00 -83.30
N HIS A 470 -33.30 -3.14 -83.24
CA HIS A 470 -32.65 -4.43 -83.02
C HIS A 470 -32.21 -5.04 -84.35
N CYS A 471 -30.89 -5.10 -84.58
CA CYS A 471 -30.33 -5.46 -85.89
C CYS A 471 -30.66 -6.89 -86.32
N THR A 472 -30.91 -7.79 -85.36
CA THR A 472 -31.18 -9.21 -85.61
C THR A 472 -32.64 -9.52 -85.92
N THR A 473 -33.61 -8.75 -85.39
CA THR A 473 -35.03 -8.98 -85.68
C THR A 473 -35.64 -7.95 -86.63
N GLY A 474 -34.98 -6.81 -86.85
CA GLY A 474 -35.48 -5.71 -87.67
C GLY A 474 -36.61 -4.88 -87.02
N GLU A 475 -36.88 -5.07 -85.73
CA GLU A 475 -37.88 -4.31 -84.95
C GLU A 475 -37.21 -3.33 -83.98
N TYR A 476 -37.96 -2.33 -83.50
CA TYR A 476 -37.53 -1.47 -82.40
C TYR A 476 -37.89 -2.09 -81.04
N ILE A 477 -36.90 -2.25 -80.16
CA ILE A 477 -37.03 -2.87 -78.83
C ILE A 477 -36.77 -1.83 -77.73
N TRP A 478 -37.51 -1.91 -76.63
CA TRP A 478 -37.30 -1.05 -75.46
C TRP A 478 -36.00 -1.38 -74.73
N TYR A 479 -35.16 -0.38 -74.56
CA TYR A 479 -34.00 -0.42 -73.67
C TYR A 479 -34.20 0.55 -72.50
N GLU A 480 -33.79 0.11 -71.32
CA GLU A 480 -33.60 0.97 -70.15
C GLU A 480 -32.14 1.42 -70.11
N VAL A 481 -31.94 2.73 -70.12
CA VAL A 481 -30.63 3.36 -70.10
C VAL A 481 -30.42 3.98 -68.74
N THR A 482 -29.40 3.51 -68.04
CA THR A 482 -29.00 4.00 -66.73
C THR A 482 -27.65 4.69 -66.84
N ILE A 483 -27.60 5.95 -66.44
CA ILE A 483 -26.37 6.71 -66.29
C ILE A 483 -25.94 6.66 -64.82
N LEU A 484 -24.70 6.27 -64.58
CA LEU A 484 -24.08 6.15 -63.27
C LEU A 484 -22.85 7.06 -63.19
N ARG A 485 -22.68 7.75 -62.05
CA ARG A 485 -21.48 8.54 -61.77
C ARG A 485 -20.39 7.64 -61.17
N ILE A 486 -19.18 7.68 -61.72
CA ILE A 486 -18.06 6.81 -61.28
C ILE A 486 -17.31 7.41 -60.08
N TYR A 487 -17.10 8.74 -60.07
CA TYR A 487 -16.42 9.44 -58.97
C TYR A 487 -17.23 10.66 -58.51
N ALA A 488 -17.43 10.82 -57.21
CA ALA A 488 -18.11 11.99 -56.61
C ALA A 488 -17.13 13.02 -56.02
N ASP A 489 -15.87 12.64 -55.80
CA ASP A 489 -14.96 13.31 -54.87
C ASP A 489 -13.77 14.02 -55.57
N ILE A 490 -13.62 13.88 -56.90
CA ILE A 490 -12.56 14.53 -57.69
C ILE A 490 -13.19 15.61 -58.59
N PRO A 491 -12.99 16.92 -58.31
CA PRO A 491 -13.69 18.02 -58.98
C PRO A 491 -13.47 18.10 -60.50
N ASN A 492 -12.36 17.55 -60.99
CA ASN A 492 -11.92 17.70 -62.38
C ASN A 492 -12.06 16.42 -63.23
N GLN A 493 -12.71 15.35 -62.73
CA GLN A 493 -12.94 14.12 -63.50
C GLN A 493 -14.43 13.82 -63.65
N HIS A 494 -14.99 14.09 -64.83
CA HIS A 494 -16.39 13.83 -65.16
C HIS A 494 -16.54 12.49 -65.89
N LYS A 495 -16.15 11.39 -65.25
CA LYS A 495 -16.34 10.03 -65.81
C LYS A 495 -17.69 9.43 -65.40
N ILE A 496 -18.43 8.94 -66.39
CA ILE A 496 -19.74 8.30 -66.21
C ILE A 496 -19.77 6.93 -66.86
N LEU A 497 -20.68 6.08 -66.40
CA LEU A 497 -20.95 4.78 -66.98
C LEU A 497 -22.40 4.78 -67.49
N VAL A 498 -22.59 4.42 -68.75
CA VAL A 498 -23.91 4.33 -69.39
C VAL A 498 -24.20 2.85 -69.65
N VAL A 499 -25.29 2.35 -69.08
CA VAL A 499 -25.72 0.96 -69.17
C VAL A 499 -27.05 0.90 -69.90
N TRP A 500 -27.11 0.16 -71.01
CA TRP A 500 -28.34 -0.18 -71.72
C TRP A 500 -28.75 -1.60 -71.40
N ARG A 501 -29.91 -1.77 -70.80
CA ARG A 501 -30.52 -3.08 -70.54
C ARG A 501 -31.74 -3.29 -71.40
N MET A 502 -31.83 -4.42 -72.10
CA MET A 502 -33.02 -4.76 -72.89
C MET A 502 -34.20 -5.03 -71.96
N CYS A 503 -35.37 -4.47 -72.26
CA CYS A 503 -36.60 -4.71 -71.52
C CYS A 503 -37.37 -5.91 -72.12
N ASP A 504 -37.84 -6.83 -71.28
CA ASP A 504 -38.64 -7.99 -71.73
C ASP A 504 -40.00 -7.55 -72.31
N LYS A 505 -40.44 -8.17 -73.42
CA LYS A 505 -41.72 -7.89 -74.12
C LYS A 505 -42.98 -8.05 -73.24
N ASN A 506 -42.86 -8.59 -72.01
CA ASN A 506 -43.97 -8.82 -71.06
C ASN A 506 -43.83 -8.12 -69.70
N ALA A 507 -42.99 -7.09 -69.58
CA ALA A 507 -43.01 -6.26 -68.39
C ALA A 507 -44.23 -5.32 -68.46
N ALA A 508 -45.34 -5.76 -67.86
CA ALA A 508 -46.49 -4.90 -67.59
C ALA A 508 -46.01 -3.55 -67.04
N SER A 509 -46.63 -2.46 -67.52
CA SER A 509 -46.50 -1.13 -66.97
C SER A 509 -46.44 -1.21 -65.45
N PRO A 510 -45.54 -0.48 -64.77
CA PRO A 510 -45.63 -0.37 -63.32
C PRO A 510 -47.07 -0.04 -63.01
N ARG A 511 -47.72 -0.88 -62.21
CA ARG A 511 -49.00 -0.51 -61.59
C ARG A 511 -48.79 0.89 -61.06
N LYS A 512 -49.64 1.84 -61.46
CA LYS A 512 -49.72 3.17 -60.84
C LYS A 512 -49.50 2.94 -59.35
N ALA A 513 -48.34 3.34 -58.84
CA ALA A 513 -48.17 3.46 -57.42
C ALA A 513 -49.11 4.61 -57.10
N SER A 514 -50.33 4.26 -56.68
CA SER A 514 -51.25 5.19 -56.05
C SER A 514 -50.41 6.04 -55.11
N ASN A 515 -50.52 7.36 -55.20
CA ASN A 515 -49.99 8.30 -54.22
C ASN A 515 -50.28 7.77 -52.81
N ILE A 516 -49.37 6.97 -52.27
CA ILE A 516 -49.27 6.77 -50.84
C ILE A 516 -48.44 7.97 -50.43
N ALA A 517 -49.12 9.12 -50.37
CA ALA A 517 -48.82 10.05 -49.30
C ALA A 517 -48.88 9.18 -48.04
N CYS A 518 -47.73 8.87 -47.46
CA CYS A 518 -47.66 8.03 -46.28
C CYS A 518 -48.35 8.83 -45.16
N PRO A 519 -49.58 8.51 -44.74
CA PRO A 519 -50.32 9.33 -43.78
C PRO A 519 -49.77 9.19 -42.35
N VAL A 520 -48.59 8.58 -42.21
CA VAL A 520 -47.92 8.24 -40.96
C VAL A 520 -46.90 9.31 -40.56
N MET A 521 -46.68 10.35 -41.39
CA MET A 521 -45.72 11.41 -41.07
C MET A 521 -46.18 12.33 -39.93
N ASP A 522 -47.49 12.50 -39.72
CA ASP A 522 -48.02 13.56 -38.84
C ASP A 522 -48.14 13.18 -37.35
N ASN A 523 -47.66 12.00 -36.91
CA ASN A 523 -47.85 11.60 -35.49
C ASN A 523 -46.75 10.71 -34.88
N SER A 524 -45.54 10.71 -35.43
CA SER A 524 -44.40 9.95 -34.88
C SER A 524 -43.46 10.82 -34.05
N LEU A 525 -43.16 10.41 -32.82
CA LEU A 525 -42.12 11.00 -31.95
C LEU A 525 -40.69 10.82 -32.50
N LEU A 526 -40.52 10.05 -33.59
CA LEU A 526 -39.23 9.75 -34.21
C LEU A 526 -38.90 10.74 -35.33
N GLY A 527 -37.62 11.10 -35.47
CA GLY A 527 -37.14 11.95 -36.54
C GLY A 527 -37.14 11.21 -37.87
N ILE A 528 -37.93 11.68 -38.84
CA ILE A 528 -37.99 11.12 -40.19
C ILE A 528 -37.60 12.22 -41.17
N GLN A 529 -36.72 11.88 -42.11
CA GLN A 529 -36.39 12.73 -43.25
C GLN A 529 -36.40 11.92 -44.55
N LYS A 530 -36.69 12.63 -45.64
CA LYS A 530 -36.51 12.14 -47.01
C LYS A 530 -35.44 12.98 -47.67
N CYS A 531 -34.41 12.35 -48.22
CA CYS A 531 -33.37 13.04 -48.98
C CYS A 531 -33.12 12.40 -50.35
N LEU A 532 -32.48 13.16 -51.24
CA LEU A 532 -31.96 12.64 -52.51
C LEU A 532 -30.75 11.74 -52.24
N ASN A 533 -30.60 10.69 -53.04
CA ASN A 533 -29.36 9.92 -53.09
C ASN A 533 -28.29 10.65 -53.92
N ASP A 534 -27.86 11.80 -53.40
CA ASP A 534 -26.78 12.63 -53.91
C ASP A 534 -25.65 12.75 -52.87
N ARG A 535 -24.56 13.43 -53.22
CA ARG A 535 -23.39 13.54 -52.34
C ARG A 535 -23.61 14.38 -51.07
N TRP A 536 -24.71 15.15 -50.99
CA TRP A 536 -25.01 16.04 -49.86
C TRP A 536 -26.16 15.54 -48.99
N PHE A 537 -26.80 14.43 -49.40
CA PHE A 537 -28.07 13.97 -48.86
C PHE A 537 -29.09 15.10 -48.82
N THR A 538 -29.34 15.72 -49.98
CA THR A 538 -30.19 16.90 -50.09
C THR A 538 -31.61 16.62 -49.57
N VAL A 539 -32.01 17.33 -48.52
CA VAL A 539 -33.24 17.10 -47.76
C VAL A 539 -34.46 17.61 -48.53
N ILE A 540 -35.33 16.68 -48.91
CA ILE A 540 -36.57 16.93 -49.66
C ILE A 540 -37.74 17.12 -48.71
N ASP A 541 -37.79 16.37 -47.62
CA ASP A 541 -38.89 16.44 -46.66
C ASP A 541 -38.43 16.06 -45.24
N ILE A 542 -39.09 16.60 -44.21
CA ILE A 542 -38.84 16.31 -42.79
C ILE A 542 -40.16 16.30 -42.02
N ASN A 543 -40.26 15.49 -40.96
CA ASN A 543 -41.42 15.50 -40.07
C ASN A 543 -41.20 16.35 -38.80
N ASP A 544 -42.25 16.48 -37.98
CA ASP A 544 -42.18 17.19 -36.69
C ASP A 544 -41.20 16.54 -35.71
N GLY A 545 -41.08 15.20 -35.73
CA GLY A 545 -40.10 14.47 -34.91
C GLY A 545 -38.64 14.86 -35.23
N PHE A 546 -38.33 15.16 -36.49
CA PHE A 546 -36.99 15.64 -36.89
C PHE A 546 -36.73 17.02 -36.30
N THR A 547 -37.73 17.90 -36.38
CA THR A 547 -37.65 19.25 -35.83
C THR A 547 -37.52 19.23 -34.30
N ALA A 548 -38.24 18.33 -33.62
CA ALA A 548 -38.13 18.13 -32.18
C ALA A 548 -36.76 17.57 -31.76
N LEU A 549 -36.21 16.64 -32.55
CA LEU A 549 -34.93 15.97 -32.28
C LEU A 549 -33.72 16.90 -32.49
N LEU A 550 -33.68 17.63 -33.61
CA LEU A 550 -32.51 18.43 -34.01
C LEU A 550 -32.68 19.94 -33.80
N GLY A 551 -33.92 20.41 -33.62
CA GLY A 551 -34.24 21.82 -33.39
C GLY A 551 -34.29 22.69 -34.65
N TYR A 552 -33.98 22.14 -35.83
CA TYR A 552 -33.98 22.88 -37.09
C TYR A 552 -35.32 22.78 -37.81
N THR A 553 -35.87 23.94 -38.17
CA THR A 553 -37.11 24.02 -38.97
C THR A 553 -36.83 23.79 -40.46
N ARG A 554 -37.87 23.49 -41.24
CA ARG A 554 -37.76 23.35 -42.71
C ARG A 554 -37.17 24.59 -43.38
N ALA A 555 -37.55 25.79 -42.93
CA ALA A 555 -37.03 27.04 -43.46
C ALA A 555 -35.53 27.22 -43.16
N GLU A 556 -35.06 26.79 -41.99
CA GLU A 556 -33.65 26.86 -41.61
C GLU A 556 -32.81 25.82 -42.36
N MET A 557 -33.36 24.63 -42.62
CA MET A 557 -32.73 23.65 -43.51
C MET A 557 -32.43 24.26 -44.88
N GLU A 558 -33.38 25.00 -45.44
CA GLU A 558 -33.24 25.64 -46.74
C GLU A 558 -32.28 26.84 -46.72
N GLN A 559 -32.43 27.75 -45.74
CA GLN A 559 -31.70 29.02 -45.70
C GLN A 559 -30.28 28.89 -45.15
N VAL A 560 -30.08 28.06 -44.12
CA VAL A 560 -28.80 27.95 -43.39
C VAL A 560 -27.94 26.83 -43.95
N PHE A 561 -28.54 25.66 -44.20
CA PHE A 561 -27.81 24.47 -44.63
C PHE A 561 -27.94 24.18 -46.14
N HIS A 562 -28.67 25.02 -46.88
CA HIS A 562 -28.94 24.83 -48.31
C HIS A 562 -29.52 23.44 -48.62
N ASN A 563 -30.36 22.93 -47.72
CA ASN A 563 -30.93 21.58 -47.68
C ASN A 563 -29.88 20.45 -47.62
N ARG A 564 -28.63 20.70 -47.25
CA ARG A 564 -27.58 19.66 -47.20
C ARG A 564 -27.52 19.03 -45.82
N PHE A 565 -27.95 17.78 -45.70
CA PHE A 565 -27.92 17.10 -44.41
C PHE A 565 -26.48 16.83 -43.92
N THR A 566 -25.51 16.69 -44.82
CA THR A 566 -24.09 16.50 -44.48
C THR A 566 -23.51 17.64 -43.62
N GLU A 567 -24.09 18.84 -43.67
CA GLU A 567 -23.63 19.97 -42.86
C GLU A 567 -24.03 19.87 -41.38
N ILE A 568 -25.04 19.05 -41.08
CA ILE A 568 -25.54 18.80 -39.71
C ILE A 568 -24.75 17.66 -39.06
N ILE A 569 -24.17 16.77 -39.86
CA ILE A 569 -23.29 15.69 -39.38
C ILE A 569 -22.04 16.32 -38.77
N TYR A 570 -21.64 15.79 -37.60
CA TYR A 570 -20.45 16.24 -36.89
C TYR A 570 -19.22 16.17 -37.81
N PRO A 571 -18.37 17.21 -37.88
CA PRO A 571 -17.35 17.36 -38.93
C PRO A 571 -16.46 16.14 -39.16
N GLU A 572 -16.00 15.49 -38.10
CA GLU A 572 -15.13 14.30 -38.18
C GLU A 572 -15.84 13.05 -38.71
N ASP A 573 -17.17 12.98 -38.56
CA ASP A 573 -17.96 11.80 -38.95
C ASP A 573 -18.38 11.88 -40.42
N ARG A 574 -18.32 13.06 -41.06
CA ARG A 574 -18.87 13.31 -42.41
C ARG A 574 -18.33 12.35 -43.46
N GLU A 575 -17.00 12.26 -43.60
CA GLU A 575 -16.37 11.40 -44.62
C GLU A 575 -16.61 9.91 -44.34
N LYS A 576 -16.58 9.52 -43.07
CA LYS A 576 -16.84 8.15 -42.64
C LYS A 576 -18.28 7.73 -42.99
N VAL A 577 -19.25 8.57 -42.66
CA VAL A 577 -20.68 8.32 -42.95
C VAL A 577 -20.91 8.18 -44.45
N ILE A 578 -20.38 9.10 -45.26
CA ILE A 578 -20.54 9.04 -46.72
C ILE A 578 -19.99 7.71 -47.28
N ARG A 579 -18.84 7.26 -46.79
CA ARG A 579 -18.21 5.99 -47.20
C ARG A 579 -19.07 4.79 -46.78
N GLU A 580 -19.48 4.71 -45.52
CA GLU A 580 -20.25 3.60 -44.98
C GLU A 580 -21.63 3.47 -45.64
N VAL A 581 -22.31 4.59 -45.93
CA VAL A 581 -23.56 4.58 -46.69
C VAL A 581 -23.36 3.95 -48.07
N ARG A 582 -22.31 4.37 -48.81
CA ARG A 582 -22.01 3.81 -50.14
C ARG A 582 -21.76 2.30 -50.08
N GLU A 583 -20.97 1.85 -49.10
CA GLU A 583 -20.66 0.42 -48.94
C GLU A 583 -21.90 -0.42 -48.62
N GLN A 584 -22.78 0.07 -47.76
CA GLN A 584 -24.00 -0.66 -47.39
C GLN A 584 -25.05 -0.63 -48.51
N GLN A 585 -25.19 0.48 -49.25
CA GLN A 585 -26.07 0.56 -50.43
C GLN A 585 -25.66 -0.42 -51.54
N ASN A 586 -24.37 -0.77 -51.64
CA ASN A 586 -23.93 -1.81 -52.58
C ASN A 586 -24.46 -3.22 -52.22
N LYS A 587 -24.78 -3.46 -50.94
CA LYS A 587 -25.24 -4.76 -50.42
C LYS A 587 -26.77 -4.91 -50.43
N GLY A 588 -27.52 -3.81 -50.43
CA GLY A 588 -28.99 -3.84 -50.46
C GLY A 588 -29.63 -2.45 -50.39
N ASN A 589 -30.98 -2.41 -50.37
CA ASN A 589 -31.74 -1.16 -50.36
C ASN A 589 -32.02 -0.61 -48.94
N THR A 590 -31.54 -1.27 -47.89
CA THR A 590 -31.70 -0.83 -46.49
C THR A 590 -30.37 -0.86 -45.79
N TYR A 591 -30.09 0.14 -44.95
CA TYR A 591 -28.85 0.22 -44.18
C TYR A 591 -29.06 0.86 -42.82
N GLU A 592 -28.17 0.53 -41.88
CA GLU A 592 -28.15 1.10 -40.53
C GLU A 592 -26.75 1.61 -40.22
N ILE A 593 -26.66 2.86 -39.76
CA ILE A 593 -25.39 3.52 -39.44
C ILE A 593 -25.55 4.39 -38.20
N GLU A 594 -24.48 4.54 -37.44
CA GLU A 594 -24.43 5.35 -36.23
C GLU A 594 -23.42 6.49 -36.40
N TYR A 595 -23.85 7.72 -36.15
CA TYR A 595 -22.98 8.90 -36.28
C TYR A 595 -23.45 10.06 -35.43
N ARG A 596 -22.56 11.03 -35.22
CA ARG A 596 -22.85 12.23 -34.45
C ARG A 596 -23.47 13.32 -35.34
N VAL A 597 -24.44 14.03 -34.80
CA VAL A 597 -25.04 15.24 -35.40
C VAL A 597 -25.00 16.40 -34.42
N VAL A 598 -25.00 17.62 -34.94
CA VAL A 598 -25.05 18.85 -34.14
C VAL A 598 -26.47 19.41 -34.17
N THR A 599 -27.07 19.64 -33.01
CA THR A 599 -28.39 20.26 -32.86
C THR A 599 -28.30 21.79 -32.93
N LYS A 600 -29.45 22.46 -33.07
CA LYS A 600 -29.53 23.93 -33.10
C LYS A 600 -28.92 24.63 -31.89
N ASP A 601 -29.05 24.04 -30.70
CA ASP A 601 -28.46 24.55 -29.46
C ASP A 601 -26.99 24.14 -29.28
N GLY A 602 -26.37 23.54 -30.29
CA GLY A 602 -24.94 23.19 -30.32
C GLY A 602 -24.60 21.88 -29.60
N LYS A 603 -25.60 21.09 -29.18
CA LYS A 603 -25.37 19.78 -28.57
C LYS A 603 -25.01 18.76 -29.64
N VAL A 604 -24.15 17.81 -29.27
CA VAL A 604 -23.80 16.67 -30.13
C VAL A 604 -24.64 15.47 -29.69
N LEU A 605 -25.45 14.95 -30.61
CA LEU A 605 -26.25 13.73 -30.40
C LEU A 605 -25.66 12.58 -31.20
N TRP A 606 -25.64 11.37 -30.62
CA TRP A 606 -25.42 10.14 -31.36
C TRP A 606 -26.74 9.67 -31.96
N ILE A 607 -26.75 9.48 -33.28
CA ILE A 607 -27.93 9.07 -34.04
C ILE A 607 -27.70 7.69 -34.62
N LEU A 608 -28.62 6.77 -34.35
CA LEU A 608 -28.83 5.59 -35.17
C LEU A 608 -29.75 5.98 -36.33
N ASN A 609 -29.21 5.96 -37.54
CA ASN A 609 -29.96 6.22 -38.76
C ASN A 609 -30.27 4.89 -39.45
N LYS A 610 -31.56 4.56 -39.52
CA LYS A 610 -32.08 3.45 -40.32
C LYS A 610 -32.65 4.01 -41.62
N SER A 611 -32.10 3.59 -42.75
CA SER A 611 -32.41 4.18 -44.05
C SER A 611 -32.90 3.15 -45.06
N GLN A 612 -33.81 3.57 -45.93
CA GLN A 612 -34.32 2.79 -47.05
C GLN A 612 -34.21 3.58 -48.36
N LEU A 613 -33.55 2.99 -49.35
CA LEU A 613 -33.39 3.49 -50.71
C LEU A 613 -34.57 3.04 -51.59
N TYR A 614 -35.15 3.94 -52.36
CA TYR A 614 -36.14 3.63 -53.38
C TYR A 614 -36.05 4.59 -54.58
N THR A 615 -36.49 4.13 -55.74
CA THR A 615 -36.49 4.90 -56.99
C THR A 615 -37.91 5.31 -57.35
N ASP A 616 -38.13 6.57 -57.72
CA ASP A 616 -39.44 7.07 -58.16
C ASP A 616 -39.73 6.77 -59.65
N GLU A 617 -40.93 7.12 -60.12
CA GLU A 617 -41.35 6.95 -61.53
C GLU A 617 -40.50 7.77 -62.52
N SER A 618 -39.77 8.79 -62.06
CA SER A 618 -38.87 9.61 -62.87
C SER A 618 -37.46 9.02 -63.03
N GLY A 619 -37.19 7.91 -62.32
CA GLY A 619 -35.89 7.23 -62.33
C GLY A 619 -34.87 7.86 -61.38
N MET A 620 -35.32 8.64 -60.38
CA MET A 620 -34.49 9.29 -59.36
C MET A 620 -34.51 8.49 -58.06
N ASP A 621 -33.34 8.35 -57.44
CA ASP A 621 -33.17 7.60 -56.20
C ASP A 621 -33.33 8.53 -54.97
N TYR A 622 -34.18 8.13 -54.03
CA TYR A 622 -34.42 8.80 -52.76
C TYR A 622 -34.11 7.86 -51.60
N ILE A 623 -33.74 8.46 -50.47
CA ILE A 623 -33.49 7.77 -49.22
C ILE A 623 -34.50 8.27 -48.19
N SER A 624 -35.26 7.36 -47.61
CA SER A 624 -36.06 7.62 -46.41
C SER A 624 -35.23 7.23 -45.19
N CYS A 625 -34.93 8.19 -44.31
CA CYS A 625 -34.14 7.98 -43.10
C CYS A 625 -35.03 8.10 -41.86
N MET A 626 -34.83 7.20 -40.90
CA MET A 626 -35.34 7.29 -39.53
C MET A 626 -34.17 7.53 -38.59
N LEU A 627 -34.21 8.63 -37.85
CA LEU A 627 -33.18 9.09 -36.92
C LEU A 627 -33.64 8.80 -35.49
N ILE A 628 -32.85 8.02 -34.77
CA ILE A 628 -33.10 7.64 -33.37
C ILE A 628 -31.94 8.16 -32.53
N ASP A 629 -32.23 8.92 -31.47
CA ASP A 629 -31.23 9.33 -30.48
C ASP A 629 -30.79 8.11 -29.67
N ILE A 630 -29.49 7.79 -29.70
CA ILE A 630 -28.85 6.73 -28.94
C ILE A 630 -27.76 7.28 -28.00
N THR A 631 -27.81 8.58 -27.69
CA THR A 631 -26.78 9.27 -26.90
C THR A 631 -26.65 8.71 -25.50
N THR A 632 -27.76 8.33 -24.86
CA THR A 632 -27.75 7.76 -23.50
C THR A 632 -27.09 6.39 -23.50
N GLU A 633 -27.48 5.54 -24.44
CA GLU A 633 -26.97 4.19 -24.64
C GLU A 633 -25.47 4.22 -24.93
N LYS A 634 -25.00 5.14 -25.79
CA LYS A 634 -23.57 5.31 -26.07
C LYS A 634 -22.78 5.77 -24.85
N LYS A 635 -23.34 6.69 -24.05
CA LYS A 635 -22.71 7.13 -22.80
C LYS A 635 -22.63 6.00 -21.78
N GLU A 636 -23.64 5.16 -21.67
CA GLU A 636 -23.64 4.01 -20.76
C GLU A 636 -22.67 2.91 -21.20
N GLN A 637 -22.63 2.61 -22.50
CA GLN A 637 -21.66 1.67 -23.09
C GLN A 637 -20.22 2.12 -22.83
N GLU A 638 -19.91 3.40 -23.02
CA GLU A 638 -18.57 3.93 -22.79
C GLU A 638 -18.21 3.95 -21.29
N LYS A 639 -19.16 4.32 -20.41
CA LYS A 639 -18.96 4.21 -18.95
C LYS A 639 -18.66 2.79 -18.52
N LEU A 640 -19.36 1.79 -19.07
CA LEU A 640 -19.11 0.38 -18.77
C LEU A 640 -17.74 -0.06 -19.32
N ARG A 641 -17.38 0.34 -20.54
CA ARG A 641 -16.08 0.04 -21.14
C ARG A 641 -14.93 0.59 -20.30
N LEU A 642 -15.01 1.87 -19.91
CA LEU A 642 -14.01 2.52 -19.06
C LEU A 642 -13.98 1.92 -17.65
N ALA A 643 -15.12 1.54 -17.07
CA ALA A 643 -15.17 0.84 -15.79
C ALA A 643 -14.47 -0.52 -15.85
N LEU A 644 -14.71 -1.31 -16.90
CA LEU A 644 -14.06 -2.61 -17.13
C LEU A 644 -12.55 -2.45 -17.38
N GLU A 645 -12.15 -1.44 -18.16
CA GLU A 645 -10.74 -1.12 -18.41
C GLU A 645 -10.02 -0.69 -17.12
N ARG A 646 -10.66 0.19 -16.33
CA ARG A 646 -10.17 0.59 -15.01
C ARG A 646 -10.01 -0.61 -14.08
N HIS A 647 -11.01 -1.48 -14.00
CA HIS A 647 -10.89 -2.71 -13.21
C HIS A 647 -9.72 -3.56 -13.70
N ARG A 648 -9.58 -3.76 -15.01
CA ARG A 648 -8.45 -4.53 -15.57
C ARG A 648 -7.09 -3.93 -15.20
N ILE A 649 -6.93 -2.61 -15.28
CA ILE A 649 -5.67 -1.92 -14.92
C ILE A 649 -5.36 -2.10 -13.43
N ILE A 650 -6.34 -1.91 -12.54
CA ILE A 650 -6.17 -2.11 -11.10
C ILE A 650 -5.72 -3.54 -10.79
N LEU A 651 -6.33 -4.53 -11.44
CA LEU A 651 -6.00 -5.94 -11.24
C LEU A 651 -4.60 -6.26 -11.80
N ASP A 652 -4.25 -5.72 -12.98
CA ASP A 652 -2.94 -5.95 -13.63
C ASP A 652 -1.77 -5.24 -12.94
N GLN A 653 -2.04 -4.15 -12.18
CA GLN A 653 -1.05 -3.45 -11.35
C GLN A 653 -0.79 -4.13 -10.00
N SER A 654 -1.71 -4.96 -9.49
CA SER A 654 -1.45 -5.75 -8.28
C SER A 654 -0.39 -6.83 -8.56
N ASN A 655 0.46 -7.14 -7.58
CA ASN A 655 1.36 -8.32 -7.65
C ASN A 655 0.66 -9.62 -7.21
N ASP A 656 -0.64 -9.52 -6.93
CA ASP A 656 -1.46 -10.61 -6.46
C ASP A 656 -2.02 -11.40 -7.64
N VAL A 657 -2.18 -12.71 -7.42
CA VAL A 657 -2.74 -13.58 -8.45
C VAL A 657 -4.20 -13.79 -8.15
N ILE A 658 -5.05 -13.26 -9.02
CA ILE A 658 -6.49 -13.47 -8.96
C ILE A 658 -6.83 -14.74 -9.73
N PHE A 659 -7.77 -15.52 -9.21
CA PHE A 659 -8.31 -16.69 -9.88
C PHE A 659 -9.83 -16.75 -9.81
N GLU A 660 -10.42 -17.43 -10.78
CA GLU A 660 -11.84 -17.77 -10.85
C GLU A 660 -11.97 -19.28 -11.05
N LEU A 661 -12.70 -19.95 -10.16
CA LEU A 661 -13.10 -21.34 -10.28
C LEU A 661 -14.53 -21.41 -10.80
N ASP A 662 -14.72 -22.05 -11.95
CA ASP A 662 -16.02 -22.39 -12.50
C ASP A 662 -16.43 -23.79 -12.01
N MET A 663 -17.51 -23.89 -11.23
CA MET A 663 -17.92 -25.13 -10.59
C MET A 663 -18.55 -26.14 -11.56
N ALA A 664 -19.18 -25.66 -12.64
CA ALA A 664 -19.84 -26.52 -13.62
C ALA A 664 -18.81 -27.25 -14.50
N SER A 665 -17.77 -26.53 -14.90
CA SER A 665 -16.69 -27.07 -15.75
C SER A 665 -15.48 -27.57 -14.96
N ASN A 666 -15.43 -27.30 -13.65
CA ASN A 666 -14.28 -27.58 -12.77
C ASN A 666 -12.96 -27.02 -13.33
N LYS A 667 -13.03 -25.80 -13.89
CA LYS A 667 -11.91 -25.08 -14.50
C LYS A 667 -11.50 -23.88 -13.68
N LEU A 668 -10.20 -23.67 -13.58
CA LEU A 668 -9.59 -22.58 -12.84
C LEU A 668 -8.92 -21.61 -13.83
N TYR A 669 -9.38 -20.36 -13.80
CA TYR A 669 -8.85 -19.27 -14.61
C TYR A 669 -7.98 -18.40 -13.72
N TYR A 670 -6.83 -17.97 -14.24
CA TYR A 670 -5.89 -17.14 -13.50
C TYR A 670 -5.66 -15.83 -14.24
N SER A 671 -5.45 -14.77 -13.47
CA SER A 671 -4.87 -13.52 -13.96
C SER A 671 -3.47 -13.74 -14.53
N ARG A 672 -3.02 -12.82 -15.39
CA ARG A 672 -1.69 -12.85 -16.01
C ARG A 672 -0.55 -12.75 -14.99
N ASN A 673 -0.84 -12.35 -13.77
CA ASN A 673 0.13 -12.23 -12.69
C ASN A 673 0.66 -13.58 -12.20
N TRP A 674 -0.03 -14.69 -12.47
CA TRP A 674 0.49 -16.03 -12.15
C TRP A 674 1.87 -16.26 -12.77
N VAL A 675 1.98 -16.07 -14.09
CA VAL A 675 3.21 -16.32 -14.85
C VAL A 675 4.31 -15.35 -14.39
N LYS A 676 3.97 -14.09 -14.11
CA LYS A 676 4.93 -13.11 -13.57
C LYS A 676 5.50 -13.55 -12.21
N LYS A 677 4.67 -14.14 -11.35
CA LYS A 677 5.04 -14.51 -9.96
C LYS A 677 5.75 -15.85 -9.86
N PHE A 678 5.19 -16.88 -10.50
CA PHE A 678 5.68 -18.25 -10.39
C PHE A 678 6.54 -18.69 -11.57
N GLY A 679 6.51 -17.99 -12.71
CA GLY A 679 7.42 -18.22 -13.84
C GLY A 679 7.04 -19.37 -14.77
N TYR A 680 5.86 -19.98 -14.60
CA TYR A 680 5.34 -21.05 -15.46
C TYR A 680 3.82 -20.93 -15.64
N ASP A 681 3.27 -21.60 -16.66
CA ASP A 681 1.84 -21.60 -16.93
C ASP A 681 1.04 -22.42 -15.90
N PRO A 682 -0.06 -21.89 -15.36
CA PRO A 682 -0.83 -22.57 -14.33
C PRO A 682 -1.60 -23.79 -14.88
N ILE A 683 -1.91 -24.74 -13.99
CA ILE A 683 -2.86 -25.82 -14.30
C ILE A 683 -4.29 -25.26 -14.20
N THR A 684 -5.01 -25.31 -15.32
CA THR A 684 -6.37 -24.76 -15.48
C THR A 684 -7.48 -25.80 -15.45
N ASP A 685 -7.16 -27.06 -15.74
CA ASP A 685 -8.13 -28.15 -15.91
C ASP A 685 -7.82 -29.32 -14.99
N GLU A 686 -8.84 -30.11 -14.64
CA GLU A 686 -8.72 -31.30 -13.77
C GLU A 686 -7.99 -30.99 -12.45
N ILE A 687 -8.28 -29.83 -11.86
CA ILE A 687 -7.51 -29.28 -10.73
C ILE A 687 -7.46 -30.20 -9.51
N ASN A 688 -8.52 -30.97 -9.26
CA ASN A 688 -8.61 -31.91 -8.14
C ASN A 688 -7.66 -33.11 -8.26
N LEU A 689 -7.23 -33.43 -9.49
CA LEU A 689 -6.30 -34.53 -9.78
C LEU A 689 -4.89 -34.00 -10.04
N ARG A 690 -4.78 -32.99 -10.91
CA ARG A 690 -3.49 -32.52 -11.44
C ARG A 690 -2.71 -31.66 -10.46
N ILE A 691 -3.37 -30.82 -9.65
CA ILE A 691 -2.66 -29.95 -8.69
C ILE A 691 -2.07 -30.75 -7.52
N PRO A 692 -2.81 -31.66 -6.84
CA PRO A 692 -2.25 -32.50 -5.78
C PRO A 692 -1.12 -33.44 -6.24
N GLN A 693 -1.12 -33.84 -7.50
CA GLN A 693 -0.08 -34.68 -8.12
C GLN A 693 1.09 -33.88 -8.69
N SER A 694 0.96 -32.55 -8.77
CA SER A 694 2.02 -31.66 -9.25
C SER A 694 2.98 -31.27 -8.13
N SER A 695 4.19 -30.85 -8.50
CA SER A 695 5.14 -30.26 -7.55
C SER A 695 4.86 -28.79 -7.23
N HIS A 696 3.72 -28.24 -7.65
CA HIS A 696 3.39 -26.82 -7.42
C HIS A 696 3.11 -26.52 -5.96
N ILE A 697 2.50 -27.45 -5.22
CA ILE A 697 2.25 -27.29 -3.78
C ILE A 697 3.24 -28.17 -3.03
N LEU A 698 3.76 -27.67 -1.91
CA LEU A 698 4.62 -28.48 -1.06
C LEU A 698 3.85 -29.72 -0.56
N PRO A 699 4.43 -30.94 -0.59
CA PRO A 699 3.70 -32.18 -0.27
C PRO A 699 2.92 -32.16 1.05
N GLU A 700 3.46 -31.54 2.11
CA GLU A 700 2.78 -31.43 3.41
C GLU A 700 1.54 -30.53 3.36
N ASP A 701 1.49 -29.57 2.45
CA ASP A 701 0.40 -28.58 2.33
C ASP A 701 -0.69 -29.03 1.34
N VAL A 702 -0.51 -30.16 0.65
CA VAL A 702 -1.50 -30.69 -0.32
C VAL A 702 -2.85 -30.98 0.34
N GLN A 703 -2.86 -31.49 1.58
CA GLN A 703 -4.10 -31.75 2.31
C GLN A 703 -4.87 -30.46 2.62
N VAL A 704 -4.15 -29.36 2.90
CA VAL A 704 -4.74 -28.04 3.16
C VAL A 704 -5.43 -27.53 1.89
N PHE A 705 -4.80 -27.69 0.73
CA PHE A 705 -5.37 -27.32 -0.56
C PHE A 705 -6.65 -28.10 -0.88
N VAL A 706 -6.62 -29.43 -0.71
CA VAL A 706 -7.79 -30.29 -0.96
C VAL A 706 -8.94 -29.92 -0.03
N HIS A 707 -8.66 -29.65 1.25
CA HIS A 707 -9.66 -29.20 2.20
C HIS A 707 -10.28 -27.85 1.79
N LEU A 708 -9.46 -26.91 1.32
CA LEU A 708 -9.95 -25.62 0.81
C LEU A 708 -10.92 -25.84 -0.36
N LEU A 709 -10.53 -26.62 -1.38
CA LEU A 709 -11.37 -26.86 -2.56
C LEU A 709 -12.71 -27.54 -2.22
N ASN A 710 -12.70 -28.51 -1.31
CA ASN A 710 -13.93 -29.18 -0.87
C ASN A 710 -14.90 -28.19 -0.22
N ARG A 711 -14.40 -27.30 0.65
CA ARG A 711 -15.24 -26.29 1.31
C ARG A 711 -15.86 -25.29 0.32
N VAL A 712 -15.13 -24.90 -0.72
CA VAL A 712 -15.70 -24.05 -1.78
C VAL A 712 -16.78 -24.81 -2.55
N SER A 713 -16.54 -26.08 -2.88
CA SER A 713 -17.50 -26.93 -3.60
C SER A 713 -18.76 -27.23 -2.79
N GLU A 714 -18.64 -27.32 -1.46
CA GLU A 714 -19.76 -27.47 -0.52
C GLU A 714 -20.55 -26.16 -0.30
N GLY A 715 -20.13 -25.05 -0.92
CA GLY A 715 -20.84 -23.76 -0.86
C GLY A 715 -20.49 -22.91 0.35
N ALA A 716 -19.29 -23.03 0.93
CA ALA A 716 -18.84 -22.08 1.95
C ALA A 716 -18.73 -20.67 1.33
N PRO A 717 -19.32 -19.62 1.94
CA PRO A 717 -19.34 -18.28 1.35
C PRO A 717 -17.95 -17.63 1.29
N TYR A 718 -17.07 -17.99 2.22
CA TYR A 718 -15.69 -17.53 2.28
C TYR A 718 -14.78 -18.64 2.82
N VAL A 719 -13.62 -18.82 2.20
CA VAL A 719 -12.57 -19.73 2.66
C VAL A 719 -11.19 -19.06 2.58
N GLU A 720 -10.30 -19.47 3.47
CA GLU A 720 -8.92 -19.00 3.53
C GLU A 720 -8.01 -20.14 3.94
N ALA A 721 -6.83 -20.20 3.32
CA ALA A 721 -5.76 -21.10 3.72
C ALA A 721 -4.38 -20.52 3.39
N GLU A 722 -3.36 -21.01 4.08
CA GLU A 722 -1.97 -20.70 3.80
C GLU A 722 -1.26 -21.97 3.37
N LEU A 723 -0.54 -21.90 2.25
CA LEU A 723 0.20 -23.04 1.70
C LEU A 723 1.40 -22.56 0.90
N ARG A 724 2.39 -23.43 0.74
CA ARG A 724 3.61 -23.13 0.01
C ARG A 724 3.49 -23.53 -1.45
N ILE A 725 3.67 -22.56 -2.35
CA ILE A 725 3.65 -22.75 -3.81
C ILE A 725 5.06 -22.63 -4.37
N ALA A 726 5.47 -23.58 -5.21
CA ALA A 726 6.75 -23.57 -5.91
C ALA A 726 6.75 -22.57 -7.07
N ASN A 727 7.86 -21.86 -7.25
CA ASN A 727 8.17 -21.11 -8.46
C ASN A 727 8.93 -21.99 -9.49
N ALA A 728 9.22 -21.45 -10.67
CA ALA A 728 9.92 -22.14 -11.76
C ALA A 728 11.35 -22.59 -11.40
N GLU A 729 11.95 -22.01 -10.36
CA GLU A 729 13.27 -22.39 -9.84
C GLU A 729 13.19 -23.52 -8.80
N GLY A 730 11.98 -24.00 -8.46
CA GLY A 730 11.75 -25.02 -7.44
C GLY A 730 11.77 -24.50 -6.01
N ARG A 731 11.77 -23.18 -5.80
CA ARG A 731 11.69 -22.56 -4.47
C ARG A 731 10.23 -22.43 -4.05
N TYR A 732 9.92 -22.92 -2.86
CA TYR A 732 8.62 -22.77 -2.22
C TYR A 732 8.44 -21.41 -1.54
N ILE A 733 7.33 -20.75 -1.87
CA ILE A 733 6.94 -19.41 -1.41
C ILE A 733 5.65 -19.54 -0.61
N TRP A 734 5.63 -19.00 0.62
CA TRP A 734 4.40 -18.97 1.40
C TRP A 734 3.34 -18.08 0.73
N CYS A 735 2.20 -18.67 0.43
CA CYS A 735 1.08 -18.00 -0.20
C CYS A 735 -0.18 -18.13 0.66
N ARG A 736 -0.96 -17.05 0.73
CA ARG A 736 -2.28 -17.05 1.36
C ARG A 736 -3.35 -16.99 0.28
N ILE A 737 -4.21 -18.01 0.26
CA ILE A 737 -5.30 -18.15 -0.70
C ILE A 737 -6.59 -17.75 0.00
N ARG A 738 -7.34 -16.83 -0.59
CA ARG A 738 -8.68 -16.44 -0.16
C ARG A 738 -9.65 -16.64 -1.30
N ALA A 739 -10.80 -17.22 -1.04
CA ALA A 739 -11.84 -17.38 -2.06
C ALA A 739 -13.23 -17.10 -1.49
N THR A 740 -14.04 -16.45 -2.33
CA THR A 740 -15.44 -16.13 -2.05
C THR A 740 -16.31 -16.84 -3.08
N THR A 741 -17.32 -17.56 -2.60
CA THR A 741 -18.22 -18.35 -3.44
C THR A 741 -19.41 -17.50 -3.90
N GLN A 742 -19.73 -17.58 -5.19
CA GLN A 742 -20.90 -16.99 -5.81
C GLN A 742 -21.98 -18.04 -5.99
N PHE A 743 -23.21 -17.65 -5.71
CA PHE A 743 -24.38 -18.53 -5.73
C PHE A 743 -25.35 -18.07 -6.82
N ASP A 744 -26.09 -19.01 -7.41
CA ASP A 744 -27.20 -18.71 -8.30
C ASP A 744 -28.48 -18.30 -7.53
N GLN A 745 -29.58 -18.10 -8.27
CA GLN A 745 -30.88 -17.71 -7.71
C GLN A 745 -31.50 -18.81 -6.82
N ASP A 746 -31.09 -20.07 -6.99
CA ASP A 746 -31.54 -21.22 -6.20
C ASP A 746 -30.62 -21.51 -5.00
N GLY A 747 -29.62 -20.65 -4.77
CA GLY A 747 -28.67 -20.74 -3.67
C GLY A 747 -27.58 -21.80 -3.86
N GLN A 748 -27.39 -22.32 -5.08
CA GLN A 748 -26.33 -23.28 -5.38
C GLN A 748 -25.03 -22.58 -5.76
N PRO A 749 -23.87 -23.09 -5.31
CA PRO A 749 -22.57 -22.49 -5.65
C PRO A 749 -22.26 -22.70 -7.14
N VAL A 750 -22.06 -21.61 -7.87
CA VAL A 750 -21.79 -21.63 -9.32
C VAL A 750 -20.35 -21.29 -9.67
N LYS A 751 -19.74 -20.37 -8.91
CA LYS A 751 -18.37 -19.91 -9.12
C LYS A 751 -17.69 -19.59 -7.80
N ALA A 752 -16.37 -19.56 -7.80
CA ALA A 752 -15.63 -18.93 -6.71
C ALA A 752 -14.54 -18.03 -7.24
N VAL A 753 -14.45 -16.82 -6.69
CA VAL A 753 -13.44 -15.83 -7.07
C VAL A 753 -12.50 -15.65 -5.89
N GLY A 754 -11.20 -15.70 -6.16
CA GLY A 754 -10.20 -15.67 -5.10
C GLY A 754 -8.90 -14.97 -5.49
N VAL A 755 -8.06 -14.77 -4.48
CA VAL A 755 -6.76 -14.12 -4.59
C VAL A 755 -5.69 -14.96 -3.88
N ILE A 756 -4.50 -14.99 -4.45
CA ILE A 756 -3.29 -15.61 -3.91
C ILE A 756 -2.29 -14.49 -3.60
N LEU A 757 -2.05 -14.30 -2.30
CA LEU A 757 -1.19 -13.27 -1.74
C LEU A 757 0.20 -13.85 -1.42
N ASP A 758 1.27 -13.09 -1.68
CA ASP A 758 2.60 -13.45 -1.17
C ASP A 758 2.70 -13.11 0.32
N ILE A 759 3.07 -14.08 1.15
CA ILE A 759 3.35 -13.84 2.57
C ILE A 759 4.72 -14.39 2.98
N ASP A 760 5.62 -14.69 2.03
CA ASP A 760 6.93 -15.31 2.31
C ASP A 760 7.83 -14.38 3.15
N ARG A 761 7.87 -13.08 2.84
CA ARG A 761 8.64 -12.09 3.62
C ARG A 761 8.11 -11.97 5.05
N GLU A 762 6.78 -11.96 5.21
CA GLU A 762 6.12 -11.88 6.52
C GLU A 762 6.40 -13.13 7.34
N LYS A 763 6.16 -14.32 6.78
CA LYS A 763 6.37 -15.60 7.46
C LYS A 763 7.83 -15.81 7.85
N ARG A 764 8.79 -15.52 6.97
CA ARG A 764 10.22 -15.64 7.29
C ARG A 764 10.66 -14.62 8.34
N ARG A 765 10.12 -13.40 8.32
CA ARG A 765 10.41 -12.40 9.35
C ARG A 765 9.87 -12.84 10.71
N THR A 766 8.62 -13.32 10.75
CA THR A 766 8.01 -13.86 11.97
C THR A 766 8.80 -15.07 12.49
N GLN A 767 9.20 -15.99 11.61
CA GLN A 767 10.02 -17.15 11.97
C GLN A 767 11.38 -16.73 12.54
N ASN A 768 12.08 -15.78 11.89
CA ASN A 768 13.35 -15.25 12.39
C ASN A 768 13.19 -14.51 13.73
N LEU A 769 12.07 -13.81 13.94
CA LEU A 769 11.77 -13.16 15.21
C LEU A 769 11.50 -14.18 16.31
N ILE A 770 10.78 -15.27 16.01
CA ILE A 770 10.58 -16.39 16.94
C ILE A 770 11.92 -17.07 17.26
N GLU A 771 12.75 -17.33 16.26
CA GLU A 771 14.06 -17.97 16.46
C GLU A 771 15.02 -17.09 17.29
N LYS A 772 14.97 -15.77 17.15
CA LYS A 772 15.69 -14.84 18.03
C LYS A 772 15.09 -14.77 19.42
N ALA A 773 13.76 -14.81 19.53
CA ALA A 773 13.05 -14.79 20.80
C ALA A 773 13.19 -16.09 21.60
N ASP A 774 13.58 -17.20 20.95
CA ASP A 774 13.79 -18.51 21.59
C ASP A 774 15.22 -18.70 22.15
N ARG A 775 16.11 -17.71 21.97
CA ARG A 775 17.52 -17.78 22.33
C ARG A 775 17.85 -16.87 23.52
N ASP A 776 18.83 -17.28 24.32
CA ASP A 776 19.43 -16.45 25.37
C ASP A 776 20.34 -15.40 24.71
N GLY A 777 20.12 -14.12 25.04
CA GLY A 777 20.80 -12.99 24.38
C GLY A 777 22.31 -12.94 24.60
N LEU A 778 22.84 -13.62 25.61
CA LEU A 778 24.28 -13.66 25.90
C LEU A 778 24.96 -14.89 25.30
N THR A 779 24.39 -16.08 25.52
CA THR A 779 25.03 -17.37 25.23
C THR A 779 24.57 -18.01 23.92
N ASN A 780 23.49 -17.50 23.30
CA ASN A 780 22.86 -18.06 22.10
C ASN A 780 22.37 -19.53 22.25
N LEU A 781 22.34 -20.06 23.48
CA LEU A 781 21.61 -21.28 23.81
C LEU A 781 20.10 -21.02 23.77
N LEU A 782 19.29 -22.06 23.92
CA LEU A 782 17.86 -21.85 24.15
C LEU A 782 17.65 -21.11 25.46
N ASN A 783 16.70 -20.18 25.49
CA ASN A 783 16.27 -19.59 26.75
C ASN A 783 15.32 -20.52 27.50
N LYS A 784 15.01 -20.16 28.75
CA LYS A 784 14.13 -20.92 29.65
C LYS A 784 12.79 -21.29 29.00
N GLU A 785 12.14 -20.34 28.36
CA GLU A 785 10.80 -20.53 27.78
C GLU A 785 10.82 -21.48 26.58
N ALA A 786 11.82 -21.33 25.70
CA ALA A 786 11.99 -22.23 24.56
C ALA A 786 12.36 -23.65 24.99
N ALA A 787 13.19 -23.79 26.02
CA ALA A 787 13.56 -25.09 26.60
C ALA A 787 12.34 -25.78 27.21
N TYR A 788 11.55 -25.06 28.03
CA TYR A 788 10.31 -25.57 28.62
C TYR A 788 9.35 -26.09 27.55
N ARG A 789 9.03 -25.28 26.53
CA ARG A 789 8.11 -25.66 25.46
C ARG A 789 8.58 -26.91 24.71
N ARG A 790 9.87 -26.98 24.36
CA ARG A 790 10.43 -28.12 23.61
C ARG A 790 10.48 -29.40 24.45
N ILE A 791 10.96 -29.33 25.68
CA ILE A 791 11.03 -30.51 26.57
C ILE A 791 9.61 -31.01 26.86
N ARG A 792 8.68 -30.12 27.18
CA ARG A 792 7.28 -30.49 27.42
C ARG A 792 6.64 -31.19 26.22
N SER A 793 6.81 -30.64 25.02
CA SER A 793 6.32 -31.26 23.79
C SER A 793 6.92 -32.65 23.55
N MET A 794 8.19 -32.87 23.89
CA MET A 794 8.84 -34.19 23.79
C MET A 794 8.31 -35.19 24.82
N LEU A 795 7.95 -34.74 26.03
CA LEU A 795 7.40 -35.58 27.08
C LEU A 795 5.92 -35.94 26.85
N GLU A 796 5.16 -35.09 26.15
CA GLU A 796 3.75 -35.31 25.82
C GLU A 796 3.54 -36.19 24.57
N ASP A 797 4.52 -36.25 23.66
CA ASP A 797 4.45 -37.06 22.44
C ASP A 797 4.69 -38.56 22.71
N SER A 798 3.60 -39.34 22.72
CA SER A 798 3.58 -40.75 23.12
C SER A 798 4.34 -41.69 22.16
N GLN A 799 4.66 -41.24 20.93
CA GLN A 799 5.46 -42.02 19.98
C GLN A 799 6.98 -41.79 20.12
N SER A 800 7.40 -40.68 20.75
CA SER A 800 8.81 -40.27 20.92
C SER A 800 9.36 -40.45 22.34
N ALA A 801 8.53 -40.88 23.30
CA ALA A 801 8.87 -40.98 24.72
C ALA A 801 9.75 -42.20 25.05
N GLY A 802 11.02 -42.18 24.62
CA GLY A 802 12.07 -43.04 25.16
C GLY A 802 12.47 -42.63 26.59
N ALA A 803 13.20 -43.49 27.31
CA ALA A 803 13.80 -43.11 28.59
C ALA A 803 14.75 -41.91 28.39
N GLY A 804 14.66 -40.89 29.23
CA GLY A 804 15.42 -39.64 29.11
C GLY A 804 16.01 -39.19 30.44
N ALA A 805 16.76 -38.09 30.46
CA ALA A 805 17.19 -37.46 31.71
C ALA A 805 17.33 -35.95 31.56
N MET A 806 17.03 -35.26 32.66
CA MET A 806 17.26 -33.85 32.81
C MET A 806 18.49 -33.62 33.71
N LEU A 807 19.29 -32.63 33.34
CA LEU A 807 20.42 -32.14 34.10
C LEU A 807 20.22 -30.65 34.38
N LEU A 808 20.40 -30.25 35.64
CA LEU A 808 20.54 -28.85 36.03
C LEU A 808 21.98 -28.60 36.47
N ILE A 809 22.60 -27.58 35.90
CA ILE A 809 24.03 -27.29 36.05
C ILE A 809 24.15 -25.87 36.57
N ASP A 810 24.94 -25.67 37.62
CA ASP A 810 25.19 -24.38 38.23
C ASP A 810 26.69 -24.16 38.37
N LEU A 811 27.18 -22.98 37.94
CA LEU A 811 28.59 -22.64 38.08
C LEU A 811 28.90 -22.22 39.52
N ASP A 812 29.75 -22.98 40.19
CA ASP A 812 30.05 -22.76 41.59
C ASP A 812 30.79 -21.45 41.81
N ASN A 813 30.34 -20.67 42.79
CA ASN A 813 30.96 -19.39 43.18
C ASN A 813 31.04 -18.36 42.05
N PHE A 814 30.21 -18.45 41.02
CA PHE A 814 30.23 -17.52 39.89
C PHE A 814 30.06 -16.05 40.31
N LYS A 815 29.27 -15.80 41.36
CA LYS A 815 29.17 -14.45 41.95
C LYS A 815 30.54 -13.92 42.41
N ALA A 816 31.37 -14.75 43.05
CA ALA A 816 32.72 -14.33 43.45
C ALA A 816 33.60 -14.05 42.24
N VAL A 817 33.41 -14.76 41.13
CA VAL A 817 34.06 -14.47 39.85
C VAL A 817 33.65 -13.09 39.33
N ASN A 818 32.35 -12.78 39.34
CA ASN A 818 31.85 -11.44 38.97
C ASN A 818 32.35 -10.33 39.90
N ASP A 819 32.33 -10.57 41.21
CA ASP A 819 32.75 -9.58 42.21
C ASP A 819 34.27 -9.32 42.14
N THR A 820 35.07 -10.32 41.73
CA THR A 820 36.55 -10.21 41.66
C THR A 820 37.04 -9.69 40.31
N TYR A 821 36.44 -10.15 39.20
CA TYR A 821 36.93 -9.91 37.84
C TYR A 821 35.97 -9.05 36.99
N GLY A 822 34.84 -8.64 37.56
CA GLY A 822 33.83 -7.82 36.90
C GLY A 822 32.82 -8.63 36.06
N HIS A 823 31.64 -8.05 35.85
CA HIS A 823 30.55 -8.68 35.10
C HIS A 823 30.93 -9.05 33.66
N MET A 824 31.78 -8.27 32.99
CA MET A 824 32.24 -8.57 31.63
C MET A 824 33.07 -9.87 31.55
N PHE A 825 33.86 -10.16 32.59
CA PHE A 825 34.59 -11.42 32.67
C PHE A 825 33.65 -12.59 32.97
N GLY A 826 32.66 -12.38 33.84
CA GLY A 826 31.59 -13.35 34.06
C GLY A 826 30.82 -13.69 32.79
N ASP A 827 30.48 -12.69 31.98
CA ASP A 827 29.81 -12.89 30.70
C ASP A 827 30.65 -13.74 29.75
N ALA A 828 31.96 -13.52 29.69
CA ALA A 828 32.87 -14.36 28.90
C ALA A 828 32.93 -15.80 29.42
N VAL A 829 32.94 -15.99 30.74
CA VAL A 829 32.88 -17.31 31.37
C VAL A 829 31.57 -18.02 31.04
N LEU A 830 30.43 -17.32 31.02
CA LEU A 830 29.14 -17.90 30.66
C LEU A 830 29.06 -18.31 29.18
N ILE A 831 29.62 -17.51 28.28
CA ILE A 831 29.68 -17.82 26.84
C ILE A 831 30.54 -19.05 26.59
N GLU A 832 31.72 -19.13 27.19
CA GLU A 832 32.61 -20.28 27.03
C GLU A 832 32.00 -21.54 27.68
N ALA A 833 31.32 -21.41 28.83
CA ALA A 833 30.62 -22.53 29.47
C ALA A 833 29.49 -23.05 28.57
N ALA A 834 28.75 -22.16 27.93
CA ALA A 834 27.71 -22.51 26.98
C ALA A 834 28.25 -23.25 25.75
N ASP A 835 29.36 -22.79 25.16
CA ASP A 835 30.01 -23.46 24.02
C ASP A 835 30.53 -24.86 24.41
N GLN A 836 31.15 -24.99 25.59
CA GLN A 836 31.58 -26.29 26.10
C GLN A 836 30.40 -27.25 26.28
N LEU A 837 29.29 -26.79 26.87
CA LEU A 837 28.08 -27.59 27.00
C LEU A 837 27.55 -28.02 25.64
N GLN A 838 27.39 -27.10 24.70
CA GLN A 838 26.86 -27.40 23.37
C GLN A 838 27.71 -28.45 22.61
N ARG A 839 29.03 -28.45 22.81
CA ARG A 839 29.94 -29.46 22.22
C ARG A 839 29.86 -30.85 22.87
N GLN A 840 29.41 -30.96 24.12
CA GLN A 840 29.28 -32.25 24.80
C GLN A 840 27.98 -32.99 24.45
N PHE A 841 26.97 -32.29 23.96
CA PHE A 841 25.63 -32.83 23.69
C PHE A 841 25.34 -32.89 22.18
N ARG A 842 24.36 -33.71 21.80
CA ARG A 842 23.99 -33.90 20.39
C ARG A 842 23.04 -32.79 19.93
N SER A 843 22.86 -32.61 18.63
CA SER A 843 21.89 -31.66 18.07
C SER A 843 20.43 -31.97 18.43
N GLU A 844 20.15 -33.22 18.82
CA GLU A 844 18.84 -33.69 19.31
C GLU A 844 18.62 -33.46 20.81
N ASP A 845 19.70 -33.22 21.58
CA ASP A 845 19.64 -32.88 22.99
C ASP A 845 19.29 -31.39 23.15
N ILE A 846 18.48 -31.06 24.15
CA ILE A 846 18.09 -29.68 24.44
C ILE A 846 19.11 -29.10 25.41
N VAL A 847 19.78 -28.02 25.03
CA VAL A 847 20.73 -27.27 25.87
C VAL A 847 20.25 -25.84 25.99
N ALA A 848 20.08 -25.37 27.23
CA ALA A 848 19.48 -24.08 27.52
C ALA A 848 20.20 -23.38 28.68
N ARG A 849 20.15 -22.05 28.68
CA ARG A 849 20.48 -21.22 29.84
C ARG A 849 19.18 -20.75 30.47
N ILE A 850 18.97 -21.11 31.73
CA ILE A 850 17.70 -20.86 32.44
C ILE A 850 17.72 -19.58 33.27
N GLY A 851 18.90 -19.06 33.59
CA GLY A 851 19.09 -17.74 34.21
C GLY A 851 20.44 -17.63 34.92
N GLY A 852 21.03 -16.44 34.97
CA GLY A 852 22.29 -16.20 35.69
C GLY A 852 23.41 -17.16 35.27
N ASP A 853 23.85 -17.99 36.21
CA ASP A 853 24.88 -19.03 36.12
C ASP A 853 24.34 -20.46 35.96
N GLU A 854 23.05 -20.59 35.68
CA GLU A 854 22.33 -21.86 35.64
C GLU A 854 22.00 -22.31 34.21
N PHE A 855 22.31 -23.56 33.91
CA PHE A 855 22.05 -24.22 32.63
C PHE A 855 21.19 -25.47 32.82
N GLN A 856 20.39 -25.77 31.80
CA GLN A 856 19.54 -26.95 31.74
C GLN A 856 19.87 -27.76 30.50
N VAL A 857 19.97 -29.08 30.68
CA VAL A 857 20.10 -30.01 29.57
C VAL A 857 19.05 -31.10 29.68
N PHE A 858 18.40 -31.43 28.57
CA PHE A 858 17.54 -32.61 28.47
C PHE A 858 18.06 -33.53 27.36
N ILE A 859 18.38 -34.76 27.76
CA ILE A 859 18.91 -35.80 26.87
C ILE A 859 17.76 -36.75 26.57
N ASN A 860 17.43 -36.88 25.30
CA ASN A 860 16.40 -37.81 24.84
C ASN A 860 17.04 -39.17 24.52
N HIS A 861 16.35 -40.27 24.78
CA HIS A 861 16.79 -41.65 24.47
C HIS A 861 18.12 -42.08 25.13
N ILE A 862 18.07 -42.34 26.43
CA ILE A 862 19.22 -42.80 27.22
C ILE A 862 19.22 -44.33 27.32
N PRO A 863 20.25 -45.01 26.77
CA PRO A 863 20.31 -46.47 26.77
C PRO A 863 20.74 -47.09 28.10
N SER A 864 21.45 -46.36 28.98
CA SER A 864 21.86 -46.85 30.30
C SER A 864 22.24 -45.72 31.25
N ARG A 865 22.06 -45.95 32.57
CA ARG A 865 22.44 -45.02 33.63
C ARG A 865 23.96 -44.76 33.68
N ASP A 866 24.78 -45.75 33.34
CA ASP A 866 26.24 -45.63 33.28
C ASP A 866 26.72 -44.60 32.23
N LEU A 867 25.96 -44.44 31.14
CA LEU A 867 26.27 -43.41 30.15
C LEU A 867 26.00 -42.00 30.71
N LEU A 868 24.95 -41.85 31.52
CA LEU A 868 24.63 -40.58 32.18
C LEU A 868 25.72 -40.19 33.18
N ILE A 869 26.20 -41.15 33.98
CA ILE A 869 27.31 -40.96 34.93
C ILE A 869 28.55 -40.47 34.18
N ARG A 870 28.97 -41.16 33.12
CA ARG A 870 30.15 -40.75 32.32
C ARG A 870 30.00 -39.37 31.70
N ARG A 871 28.78 -38.98 31.26
CA ARG A 871 28.54 -37.63 30.74
C ARG A 871 28.63 -36.58 31.84
N ALA A 872 28.06 -36.83 33.02
CA ALA A 872 28.14 -35.92 34.16
C ALA A 872 29.59 -35.74 34.66
N GLU A 873 30.35 -36.83 34.79
CA GLU A 873 31.78 -36.80 35.16
C GLU A 873 32.60 -36.00 34.15
N LYS A 874 32.38 -36.25 32.85
CA LYS A 874 33.07 -35.52 31.79
C LYS A 874 32.72 -34.03 31.83
N LEU A 875 31.46 -33.67 32.05
CA LEU A 875 31.01 -32.28 32.13
C LEU A 875 31.67 -31.54 33.31
N VAL A 876 31.68 -32.15 34.50
CA VAL A 876 32.36 -31.58 35.67
C VAL A 876 33.85 -31.42 35.41
N GLY A 877 34.50 -32.41 34.80
CA GLY A 877 35.93 -32.35 34.45
C GLY A 877 36.25 -31.24 33.43
N VAL A 878 35.44 -31.11 32.38
CA VAL A 878 35.63 -30.06 31.35
C VAL A 878 35.49 -28.68 31.96
N MET A 879 34.49 -28.46 32.82
CA MET A 879 34.27 -27.17 33.50
C MET A 879 35.45 -26.78 34.41
N GLN A 880 36.10 -27.75 35.07
CA GLN A 880 37.31 -27.50 35.87
C GLN A 880 38.52 -27.07 35.04
N THR A 881 38.67 -27.63 33.85
CA THR A 881 39.82 -27.37 32.97
C THR A 881 39.62 -26.18 32.04
N MET A 882 38.38 -25.66 31.95
CA MET A 882 37.95 -24.64 30.99
C MET A 882 38.79 -23.36 31.01
N LEU A 883 39.27 -22.93 32.18
CA LEU A 883 40.04 -21.69 32.35
C LEU A 883 41.54 -21.91 32.62
N GLN A 884 42.03 -23.16 32.57
CA GLN A 884 43.43 -23.47 32.90
C GLN A 884 44.45 -22.88 31.92
N ASP A 885 44.06 -22.63 30.67
CA ASP A 885 44.93 -21.99 29.66
C ASP A 885 44.93 -20.45 29.73
N THR A 886 44.08 -19.86 30.58
CA THR A 886 44.13 -18.41 30.83
C THR A 886 45.27 -18.12 31.82
N GLN A 887 46.09 -17.09 31.59
CA GLN A 887 47.20 -16.69 32.48
C GLN A 887 46.76 -16.28 33.91
N ARG A 888 45.51 -16.52 34.28
CA ARG A 888 44.89 -16.20 35.58
C ARG A 888 44.55 -17.52 36.28
N ASP A 889 44.99 -17.68 37.52
CA ASP A 889 44.84 -18.88 38.34
C ASP A 889 43.38 -19.05 38.85
N VAL A 890 42.41 -19.09 37.93
CA VAL A 890 40.98 -19.14 38.21
C VAL A 890 40.48 -20.58 38.06
N SER A 891 40.20 -21.24 39.18
CA SER A 891 39.51 -22.54 39.18
C SER A 891 38.00 -22.33 39.16
N LEU A 892 37.36 -22.59 38.03
CA LEU A 892 35.90 -22.67 37.91
C LEU A 892 35.45 -24.11 38.16
N SER A 893 34.35 -24.32 38.88
CA SER A 893 33.73 -25.63 39.00
C SER A 893 32.22 -25.53 38.78
N CYS A 894 31.57 -26.67 38.62
CA CYS A 894 30.11 -26.72 38.53
C CYS A 894 29.54 -27.82 39.42
N SER A 895 28.34 -27.56 39.93
CA SER A 895 27.49 -28.55 40.58
C SER A 895 26.40 -29.01 39.60
N VAL A 896 26.09 -30.31 39.58
CA VAL A 896 25.11 -30.88 38.64
C VAL A 896 24.07 -31.74 39.37
N GLY A 897 22.79 -31.47 39.13
CA GLY A 897 21.67 -32.31 39.58
C GLY A 897 21.08 -33.12 38.42
N LEU A 898 20.82 -34.40 38.64
CA LEU A 898 20.28 -35.31 37.61
C LEU A 898 19.00 -36.00 38.06
N ALA A 899 18.00 -36.06 37.17
CA ALA A 899 16.80 -36.88 37.33
C ALA A 899 16.43 -37.57 36.00
N CYS A 900 15.89 -38.78 36.09
CA CYS A 900 15.59 -39.65 34.97
C CYS A 900 14.10 -39.69 34.66
N TYR A 901 13.75 -39.58 33.37
CA TYR A 901 12.39 -39.79 32.87
C TYR A 901 12.27 -41.21 32.28
N PRO A 902 11.16 -41.94 32.53
CA PRO A 902 10.03 -41.61 33.41
C PRO A 902 10.23 -42.06 34.88
N HIS A 903 11.41 -42.57 35.25
CA HIS A 903 11.63 -43.23 36.54
C HIS A 903 11.42 -42.31 37.76
N ASP A 904 11.99 -41.10 37.74
CA ASP A 904 11.94 -40.16 38.86
C ASP A 904 10.74 -39.20 38.76
N ALA A 905 10.25 -38.94 37.54
CA ALA A 905 9.09 -38.09 37.27
C ALA A 905 8.55 -38.33 35.85
N SER A 906 7.25 -38.04 35.63
CA SER A 906 6.54 -38.24 34.36
C SER A 906 6.18 -36.96 33.60
N ASN A 907 6.38 -35.79 34.20
CA ASN A 907 6.11 -34.49 33.58
C ASN A 907 7.29 -33.53 33.81
N TYR A 908 7.33 -32.44 33.05
CA TYR A 908 8.41 -31.45 33.12
C TYR A 908 8.63 -30.90 34.53
N GLN A 909 7.55 -30.51 35.22
CA GLN A 909 7.63 -29.79 36.48
C GLN A 909 8.23 -30.65 37.59
N ASP A 910 7.75 -31.89 37.71
CA ASP A 910 8.26 -32.83 38.70
C ASP A 910 9.70 -33.24 38.39
N LEU A 911 10.04 -33.41 37.11
CA LEU A 911 11.39 -33.75 36.68
C LEU A 911 12.40 -32.62 36.99
N PHE A 912 11.99 -31.37 36.77
CA PHE A 912 12.77 -30.19 37.14
C PHE A 912 12.97 -30.09 38.67
N ASN A 913 11.91 -30.29 39.44
CA ASN A 913 11.96 -30.29 40.91
C ASN A 913 12.90 -31.37 41.46
N CYS A 914 12.88 -32.58 40.88
CA CYS A 914 13.80 -33.66 41.25
C CYS A 914 15.25 -33.29 40.94
N CYS A 915 15.52 -32.68 39.77
CA CYS A 915 16.86 -32.20 39.42
C CYS A 915 17.36 -31.09 40.34
N ASP A 916 16.52 -30.12 40.71
CA ASP A 916 16.94 -28.99 41.56
C ASP A 916 17.30 -29.46 42.97
N ARG A 917 16.54 -30.42 43.53
CA ARG A 917 16.89 -31.07 44.80
C ARG A 917 18.21 -31.83 44.72
N ALA A 918 18.46 -32.52 43.62
CA ALA A 918 19.73 -33.20 43.40
C ALA A 918 20.89 -32.20 43.27
N LEU A 919 20.69 -31.09 42.56
CA LEU A 919 21.67 -30.01 42.43
C LEU A 919 22.02 -29.39 43.79
N TYR A 920 21.00 -29.14 44.63
CA TYR A 920 21.21 -28.66 45.98
C TYR A 920 22.05 -29.63 46.82
N MET A 921 21.84 -30.93 46.66
CA MET A 921 22.68 -31.94 47.32
C MET A 921 24.12 -31.95 46.84
N ALA A 922 24.36 -31.82 45.53
CA ALA A 922 25.72 -31.68 45.00
C ALA A 922 26.44 -30.47 45.62
N LYS A 923 25.73 -29.34 45.81
CA LYS A 923 26.26 -28.16 46.50
C LYS A 923 26.55 -28.42 47.98
N LEU A 924 25.69 -29.15 48.70
CA LEU A 924 25.89 -29.50 50.11
C LEU A 924 27.06 -30.47 50.34
N LEU A 925 27.28 -31.41 49.42
CA LEU A 925 28.35 -32.42 49.50
C LEU A 925 29.74 -31.86 49.17
N GLY A 926 29.88 -30.55 49.02
CA GLY A 926 31.16 -29.88 48.79
C GLY A 926 31.34 -29.26 47.40
N LYS A 927 30.26 -29.12 46.61
CA LYS A 927 30.28 -28.56 45.24
C LYS A 927 31.14 -29.39 44.27
N ASN A 928 31.36 -28.90 43.05
CA ASN A 928 32.28 -29.51 42.08
C ASN A 928 32.02 -31.01 41.82
N GLN A 929 30.75 -31.40 41.74
CA GLN A 929 30.33 -32.78 41.63
C GLN A 929 28.92 -32.87 41.05
N PHE A 930 28.47 -34.09 40.79
CA PHE A 930 27.11 -34.34 40.40
C PHE A 930 26.38 -35.21 41.44
N ALA A 931 25.07 -35.08 41.51
CA ALA A 931 24.22 -35.93 42.34
C ALA A 931 22.97 -36.37 41.56
N PHE A 932 22.58 -37.63 41.78
CA PHE A 932 21.30 -38.14 41.32
C PHE A 932 20.20 -37.81 42.32
N TYR A 933 19.00 -37.59 41.82
CA TYR A 933 17.82 -37.60 42.65
C TYR A 933 17.67 -38.95 43.36
N ASN A 934 17.41 -38.90 44.67
CA ASN A 934 17.08 -40.06 45.51
C ASN A 934 16.15 -39.59 46.63
N GLU A 935 15.02 -40.28 46.79
CA GLU A 935 13.94 -39.95 47.72
C GLU A 935 14.42 -39.92 49.19
N ASP A 936 15.28 -40.86 49.58
CA ASP A 936 15.86 -40.97 50.93
C ASP A 936 16.83 -39.82 51.25
N THR A 937 17.43 -39.25 50.21
CA THR A 937 18.39 -38.14 50.31
C THR A 937 17.68 -36.79 50.39
N SER A 938 16.49 -36.68 49.78
CA SER A 938 15.60 -35.50 49.83
C SER A 938 15.07 -35.21 51.24
N ASN A 939 14.85 -36.23 52.07
CA ASN A 939 14.41 -36.04 53.45
C ASN A 939 15.51 -35.43 54.35
N ARG A 940 16.77 -35.82 54.11
CA ARG A 940 17.93 -35.26 54.83
C ARG A 940 18.24 -33.81 54.44
N VAL A 941 17.96 -33.43 53.20
CA VAL A 941 18.00 -32.03 52.72
C VAL A 941 17.02 -31.15 53.48
N ALA A 942 15.79 -31.61 53.66
CA ALA A 942 14.76 -30.88 54.37
C ALA A 942 15.14 -30.63 55.84
N GLU A 943 15.74 -31.62 56.50
CA GLU A 943 16.26 -31.50 57.87
C GLU A 943 17.47 -30.54 58.00
N ALA A 944 18.40 -30.58 57.04
CA ALA A 944 19.58 -29.70 57.02
C ALA A 944 19.24 -28.25 56.63
N ALA A 945 18.25 -28.04 55.76
CA ALA A 945 17.75 -26.73 55.36
C ALA A 945 17.02 -26.02 56.52
N MET A 946 16.34 -26.77 57.40
CA MET A 946 15.71 -26.26 58.62
C MET A 946 16.71 -25.69 59.65
N GLN A 947 17.95 -26.20 59.71
CA GLN A 947 18.95 -25.74 60.68
C GLN A 947 19.80 -24.54 60.21
N ARG A 948 19.86 -24.25 58.91
CA ARG A 948 20.68 -23.16 58.33
C ARG A 948 19.90 -21.89 57.97
N SER A 949 18.57 -21.87 58.17
CA SER A 949 17.68 -20.81 57.67
C SER A 949 17.67 -19.49 58.48
N SER A 950 18.55 -19.29 59.47
CA SER A 950 18.60 -18.03 60.23
C SER A 950 19.44 -16.91 59.58
N MET A 951 20.05 -17.12 58.42
CA MET A 951 20.83 -16.07 57.72
C MET A 951 20.62 -16.07 56.20
N LYS A 952 19.89 -15.04 55.75
CA LYS A 952 19.88 -14.36 54.44
C LYS A 952 19.87 -15.18 53.13
N ARG A 953 18.77 -14.92 52.40
CA ARG A 953 18.50 -14.96 50.95
C ARG A 953 18.02 -16.29 50.34
N THR A 954 16.75 -16.29 49.93
CA THR A 954 16.13 -17.26 49.03
C THR A 954 16.03 -16.69 47.61
N ARG A 955 16.31 -17.60 46.67
CA ARG A 955 16.30 -17.52 45.20
C ARG A 955 14.90 -17.13 44.70
N ILE A 956 14.84 -16.24 43.70
CA ILE A 956 13.63 -15.76 43.03
C ILE A 956 13.53 -16.52 41.69
N GLU A 957 12.38 -17.15 41.41
CA GLU A 957 12.08 -17.70 40.09
C GLU A 957 11.44 -16.62 39.20
N SER A 958 12.15 -16.23 38.14
CA SER A 958 11.65 -15.35 37.08
C SER A 958 10.85 -16.14 36.04
N ASN A 959 9.64 -15.67 35.72
CA ASN A 959 8.86 -16.11 34.56
C ASN A 959 8.54 -14.85 33.75
N GLU A 960 9.18 -14.57 32.61
CA GLU A 960 8.92 -13.34 31.83
C GLU A 960 7.69 -13.43 30.89
N SER A 961 6.78 -14.39 31.10
CA SER A 961 5.56 -14.52 30.29
C SER A 961 4.35 -13.69 30.78
N GLY A 962 4.50 -12.92 31.87
CA GLY A 962 3.42 -12.11 32.46
C GLY A 962 3.51 -10.60 32.25
N ASP A 963 4.66 -10.07 31.82
CA ASP A 963 4.88 -8.62 31.75
C ASP A 963 3.91 -7.89 30.81
N TYR A 964 3.51 -8.53 29.69
CA TYR A 964 2.54 -7.93 28.77
C TYR A 964 1.13 -7.83 29.36
N GLU A 965 0.71 -8.82 30.16
CA GLU A 965 -0.61 -8.77 30.82
C GLU A 965 -0.60 -7.81 32.02
N VAL A 966 0.49 -7.77 32.79
CA VAL A 966 0.65 -6.86 33.94
C VAL A 966 0.70 -5.40 33.48
N ALA A 967 1.43 -5.09 32.41
CA ALA A 967 1.47 -3.74 31.84
C ALA A 967 0.08 -3.29 31.36
N LYS A 968 -0.67 -4.17 30.69
CA LYS A 968 -2.03 -3.89 30.23
C LYS A 968 -3.00 -3.69 31.40
N LEU A 969 -2.85 -4.46 32.49
CA LEU A 969 -3.64 -4.31 33.71
C LEU A 969 -3.33 -2.98 34.41
N GLY A 970 -2.05 -2.59 34.46
CA GLY A 970 -1.59 -1.30 34.95
C GLY A 970 -2.14 -0.12 34.15
N GLU A 971 -2.16 -0.23 32.82
CA GLU A 971 -2.74 0.79 31.94
C GLU A 971 -4.25 0.95 32.19
N GLN A 972 -5.00 -0.16 32.31
CA GLN A 972 -6.42 -0.12 32.63
C GLN A 972 -6.68 0.50 34.01
N ALA A 973 -5.90 0.13 35.03
CA ALA A 973 -5.98 0.72 36.36
C ALA A 973 -5.70 2.23 36.32
N PHE A 974 -4.66 2.66 35.59
CA PHE A 974 -4.32 4.07 35.41
C PHE A 974 -5.45 4.84 34.73
N GLN A 975 -6.02 4.33 33.63
CA GLN A 975 -7.12 5.00 32.93
C GLN A 975 -8.36 5.18 33.81
N ILE A 976 -8.69 4.16 34.62
CA ILE A 976 -9.81 4.20 35.57
C ILE A 976 -9.55 5.23 36.68
N LEU A 977 -8.37 5.18 37.31
CA LEU A 977 -7.98 6.09 38.39
C LEU A 977 -7.78 7.55 37.93
N TYR A 978 -7.35 7.76 36.68
CA TYR A 978 -7.13 9.09 36.12
C TYR A 978 -8.43 9.79 35.73
N LYS A 979 -9.41 9.06 35.18
CA LYS A 979 -10.68 9.63 34.71
C LYS A 979 -11.72 9.82 35.80
N THR A 980 -11.56 9.18 36.95
CA THR A 980 -12.59 9.20 38.00
C THR A 980 -12.61 10.52 38.79
N SER A 981 -13.82 10.98 39.10
CA SER A 981 -14.08 12.03 40.09
C SER A 981 -14.53 11.48 41.45
N GLU A 982 -14.84 10.18 41.55
CA GLU A 982 -15.37 9.51 42.75
C GLU A 982 -14.45 8.35 43.18
N MET A 983 -13.33 8.69 43.83
CA MET A 983 -12.30 7.72 44.24
C MET A 983 -12.81 6.65 45.22
N GLU A 984 -13.68 7.00 46.18
CA GLU A 984 -14.21 6.05 47.17
C GLU A 984 -14.95 4.87 46.54
N LYS A 985 -15.67 5.10 45.44
CA LYS A 985 -16.35 4.03 44.71
C LYS A 985 -15.41 3.30 43.78
N THR A 986 -14.45 4.01 43.17
CA THR A 986 -13.58 3.47 42.12
C THR A 986 -12.51 2.53 42.68
N LEU A 987 -11.93 2.85 43.83
CA LEU A 987 -10.82 2.11 44.41
C LEU A 987 -11.15 0.65 44.73
N PRO A 988 -12.32 0.30 45.32
CA PRO A 988 -12.76 -1.08 45.46
C PRO A 988 -12.83 -1.86 44.14
N PHE A 989 -13.24 -1.22 43.03
CA PHE A 989 -13.28 -1.88 41.72
C PHE A 989 -11.87 -2.17 41.19
N VAL A 990 -10.93 -1.26 41.40
CA VAL A 990 -9.53 -1.48 41.03
C VAL A 990 -8.92 -2.61 41.86
N LEU A 991 -9.14 -2.62 43.18
CA LEU A 991 -8.68 -3.72 44.05
C LEU A 991 -9.28 -5.06 43.63
N LYS A 992 -10.58 -5.09 43.29
CA LYS A 992 -11.25 -6.28 42.74
C LYS A 992 -10.63 -6.74 41.43
N MET A 993 -10.35 -5.82 40.51
CA MET A 993 -9.77 -6.14 39.21
C MET A 993 -8.40 -6.82 39.36
N TRP A 994 -7.52 -6.25 40.19
CA TRP A 994 -6.22 -6.84 40.50
C TRP A 994 -6.36 -8.20 41.21
N GLY A 995 -7.26 -8.26 42.20
CA GLY A 995 -7.49 -9.47 42.97
C GLY A 995 -8.00 -10.66 42.15
N GLN A 996 -8.98 -10.41 41.26
CA GLN A 996 -9.53 -11.44 40.37
C GLN A 996 -8.53 -11.87 39.30
N LYS A 997 -7.76 -10.93 38.73
CA LYS A 997 -6.81 -11.24 37.66
C LYS A 997 -5.62 -12.06 38.16
N LEU A 998 -5.13 -11.77 39.36
CA LEU A 998 -4.01 -12.48 40.00
C LEU A 998 -4.45 -13.75 40.75
N GLY A 999 -5.76 -14.01 40.82
CA GLY A 999 -6.30 -15.19 41.49
C GLY A 999 -6.01 -15.22 43.00
N VAL A 1000 -5.89 -14.06 43.65
CA VAL A 1000 -5.61 -13.97 45.09
C VAL A 1000 -6.90 -14.00 45.91
N SER A 1001 -6.81 -14.47 47.16
CA SER A 1001 -7.98 -14.62 48.03
C SER A 1001 -8.46 -13.28 48.60
N ARG A 1002 -7.55 -12.35 48.87
CA ARG A 1002 -7.84 -11.03 49.45
C ARG A 1002 -6.80 -9.99 49.02
N VAL A 1003 -7.25 -8.76 48.79
CA VAL A 1003 -6.41 -7.58 48.58
C VAL A 1003 -6.74 -6.54 49.65
N SER A 1004 -5.76 -6.10 50.42
CA SER A 1004 -5.93 -5.12 51.50
C SER A 1004 -5.06 -3.90 51.30
N LEU A 1005 -5.61 -2.72 51.60
CA LEU A 1005 -4.92 -1.44 51.54
C LEU A 1005 -4.91 -0.82 52.95
N PHE A 1006 -3.71 -0.63 53.48
CA PHE A 1006 -3.47 -0.02 54.77
C PHE A 1006 -2.93 1.40 54.58
N GLU A 1007 -3.59 2.39 55.18
CA GLU A 1007 -3.19 3.80 55.15
C GLU A 1007 -2.78 4.27 56.56
N GLY A 1008 -1.67 5.00 56.64
CA GLY A 1008 -1.27 5.72 57.84
C GLY A 1008 -2.14 6.97 58.06
N ALA A 1009 -2.59 7.19 59.29
CA ALA A 1009 -3.30 8.39 59.68
C ALA A 1009 -2.37 9.62 59.60
N GLY A 1010 -2.91 10.79 59.23
CA GLY A 1010 -2.14 12.03 59.02
C GLY A 1010 -1.37 12.57 60.25
N ASN A 1011 -1.58 11.98 61.43
CA ASN A 1011 -0.83 12.25 62.66
C ASN A 1011 0.42 11.35 62.84
N GLY A 1012 0.65 10.38 61.95
CA GLY A 1012 1.77 9.44 61.98
C GLY A 1012 1.76 8.44 63.14
N ARG A 1013 0.63 8.29 63.86
CA ARG A 1013 0.55 7.45 65.08
C ARG A 1013 -0.23 6.15 64.92
N THR A 1014 -1.14 6.07 63.95
CA THR A 1014 -1.95 4.87 63.72
C THR A 1014 -2.10 4.55 62.23
N CYS A 1015 -2.37 3.29 61.89
CA CYS A 1015 -2.61 2.78 60.55
C CYS A 1015 -3.92 1.97 60.53
N SER A 1016 -4.69 2.07 59.44
CA SER A 1016 -5.98 1.36 59.30
C SER A 1016 -6.08 0.69 57.93
N ASN A 1017 -6.77 -0.45 57.87
CA ASN A 1017 -7.21 -1.06 56.62
C ASN A 1017 -8.38 -0.25 56.05
N THR A 1018 -8.11 0.64 55.10
CA THR A 1018 -9.09 1.61 54.58
C THR A 1018 -9.91 1.05 53.42
N PHE A 1019 -9.35 0.11 52.65
CA PHE A 1019 -10.04 -0.58 51.57
C PHE A 1019 -9.62 -2.04 51.50
N GLU A 1020 -10.60 -2.92 51.30
CA GLU A 1020 -10.37 -4.35 51.22
C GLU A 1020 -11.29 -4.96 50.16
N TRP A 1021 -10.74 -5.86 49.36
CA TRP A 1021 -11.48 -6.75 48.48
C TRP A 1021 -11.24 -8.20 48.89
N CYS A 1022 -12.29 -9.01 48.92
CA CYS A 1022 -12.25 -10.44 49.22
C CYS A 1022 -12.90 -11.23 48.07
N ASN A 1023 -12.34 -12.38 47.76
CA ASN A 1023 -12.91 -13.32 46.80
C ASN A 1023 -14.17 -14.03 47.36
N GLU A 1024 -14.95 -14.68 46.51
CA GLU A 1024 -16.14 -15.41 46.94
C GLU A 1024 -15.79 -16.48 47.99
N GLY A 1025 -16.52 -16.50 49.11
CA GLY A 1025 -16.29 -17.43 50.23
C GLY A 1025 -15.24 -16.97 51.25
N ILE A 1026 -14.58 -15.83 51.05
CA ILE A 1026 -13.62 -15.25 52.01
C ILE A 1026 -14.27 -14.11 52.79
N SER A 1027 -14.22 -14.19 54.13
CA SER A 1027 -14.78 -13.15 55.00
C SER A 1027 -13.89 -11.91 55.05
N SER A 1028 -14.50 -10.71 54.96
CA SER A 1028 -13.81 -9.43 55.14
C SER A 1028 -13.25 -9.30 56.57
N GLN A 1029 -12.05 -8.75 56.68
CA GLN A 1029 -11.32 -8.48 57.92
C GLN A 1029 -11.07 -7.01 58.16
N LYS A 1030 -11.47 -6.14 57.23
CA LYS A 1030 -11.35 -4.68 57.33
C LYS A 1030 -11.70 -4.10 58.71
N GLU A 1031 -12.82 -4.49 59.31
CA GLU A 1031 -13.26 -3.96 60.62
C GLU A 1031 -12.36 -4.37 61.79
N ASN A 1032 -11.66 -5.51 61.68
CA ASN A 1032 -10.75 -6.01 62.70
C ASN A 1032 -9.39 -5.30 62.69
N PHE A 1033 -9.08 -4.56 61.63
CA PHE A 1033 -7.78 -3.92 61.42
C PHE A 1033 -7.91 -2.39 61.27
N GLN A 1034 -8.44 -1.74 62.32
CA GLN A 1034 -8.58 -0.29 62.41
C GLN A 1034 -7.71 0.28 63.56
N CYS A 1035 -7.11 1.44 63.35
CA CYS A 1035 -6.38 2.21 64.37
C CYS A 1035 -5.19 1.46 65.01
N ILE A 1036 -4.44 0.68 64.21
CA ILE A 1036 -3.25 -0.07 64.64
C ILE A 1036 -2.12 0.92 64.97
N PRO A 1037 -1.49 0.86 66.15
CA PRO A 1037 -0.36 1.74 66.50
C PRO A 1037 0.81 1.64 65.51
N TYR A 1038 1.42 2.77 65.14
CA TYR A 1038 2.51 2.81 64.15
C TYR A 1038 3.80 2.12 64.64
N GLU A 1039 4.05 2.14 65.96
CA GLU A 1039 5.17 1.41 66.60
C GLU A 1039 5.07 -0.11 66.38
N GLU A 1040 3.85 -0.64 66.22
CA GLU A 1040 3.61 -2.06 65.92
C GLU A 1040 3.82 -2.38 64.42
N MET A 1041 3.89 -1.36 63.56
CA MET A 1041 4.21 -1.48 62.14
C MET A 1041 5.70 -1.43 61.83
N ASP A 1042 6.55 -0.94 62.74
CA ASP A 1042 8.01 -0.85 62.52
C ASP A 1042 8.63 -2.24 62.26
N VAL A 1043 8.12 -3.28 62.91
CA VAL A 1043 8.50 -4.69 62.66
C VAL A 1043 8.22 -5.10 61.20
N CYS A 1044 7.17 -4.56 60.59
CA CYS A 1044 6.86 -4.80 59.17
C CYS A 1044 7.68 -3.92 58.25
N ARG A 1045 7.95 -2.66 58.64
CA ARG A 1045 8.86 -1.76 57.91
C ARG A 1045 10.25 -2.37 57.75
N GLU A 1046 10.76 -3.02 58.80
CA GLU A 1046 12.04 -3.72 58.81
C GLU A 1046 12.02 -5.04 58.01
N SER A 1047 10.83 -5.57 57.71
CA SER A 1047 10.65 -6.80 56.94
C SER A 1047 10.62 -6.57 55.43
N PHE A 1048 10.40 -5.33 54.97
CA PHE A 1048 10.49 -4.98 53.54
C PHE A 1048 11.95 -4.95 53.08
N ASP A 1049 12.18 -5.42 51.85
CA ASP A 1049 13.47 -5.33 51.19
C ASP A 1049 13.79 -3.90 50.70
N SER A 1050 14.92 -3.73 50.01
CA SER A 1050 15.33 -2.43 49.45
C SER A 1050 14.39 -1.88 48.37
N LYS A 1051 13.47 -2.70 47.82
CA LYS A 1051 12.44 -2.30 46.87
C LYS A 1051 11.09 -2.03 47.56
N GLY A 1052 11.02 -2.14 48.88
CA GLY A 1052 9.79 -1.95 49.63
C GLY A 1052 8.84 -3.15 49.56
N VAL A 1053 9.34 -4.35 49.21
CA VAL A 1053 8.53 -5.57 49.06
C VAL A 1053 8.81 -6.57 50.19
N PHE A 1054 7.75 -7.20 50.69
CA PHE A 1054 7.80 -8.28 51.68
C PHE A 1054 6.91 -9.42 51.19
N TYR A 1055 7.43 -10.64 51.18
CA TYR A 1055 6.65 -11.82 50.83
C TYR A 1055 6.93 -12.97 51.78
N CYS A 1056 5.90 -13.76 52.03
CA CYS A 1056 5.96 -14.92 52.89
C CYS A 1056 5.10 -16.02 52.28
N ALA A 1057 5.75 -17.12 51.88
CA ALA A 1057 5.10 -18.29 51.28
C ALA A 1057 4.36 -19.17 52.32
N ASP A 1058 4.72 -19.05 53.60
CA ASP A 1058 4.03 -19.72 54.70
C ASP A 1058 4.04 -18.86 55.96
N THR A 1059 2.88 -18.28 56.28
CA THR A 1059 2.69 -17.44 57.48
C THR A 1059 2.88 -18.24 58.77
N SER A 1060 2.85 -19.58 58.72
CA SER A 1060 3.11 -20.46 59.85
C SER A 1060 4.55 -20.41 60.36
N VAL A 1061 5.46 -19.79 59.60
CA VAL A 1061 6.89 -19.64 59.93
C VAL A 1061 7.17 -18.30 60.62
N LEU A 1062 6.25 -17.33 60.54
CA LEU A 1062 6.41 -16.00 61.13
C LEU A 1062 6.32 -16.03 62.66
N LEU A 1063 7.03 -15.13 63.35
CA LEU A 1063 7.01 -15.05 64.81
C LEU A 1063 5.59 -14.77 65.33
N LYS A 1064 5.26 -15.25 66.55
CA LYS A 1064 3.91 -15.10 67.14
C LYS A 1064 3.41 -13.65 67.18
N GLU A 1065 4.32 -12.69 67.32
CA GLU A 1065 4.00 -11.25 67.32
C GLU A 1065 3.65 -10.72 65.91
N GLN A 1066 4.34 -11.19 64.86
CA GLN A 1066 4.06 -10.85 63.46
C GLN A 1066 2.72 -11.42 62.97
N ARG A 1067 2.34 -12.62 63.45
CA ARG A 1067 1.06 -13.27 63.12
C ARG A 1067 -0.17 -12.62 63.75
N ARG A 1068 -0.03 -11.93 64.89
CA ARG A 1068 -1.17 -11.44 65.68
C ARG A 1068 -1.70 -10.07 65.21
N LEU A 1069 -0.89 -9.29 64.51
CA LEU A 1069 -1.13 -7.85 64.32
C LEU A 1069 -1.57 -7.44 62.91
N LEU A 1070 -1.17 -8.19 61.86
CA LEU A 1070 -1.37 -7.76 60.46
C LEU A 1070 -1.80 -8.88 59.50
N ILE A 1071 -1.91 -10.11 59.99
CA ILE A 1071 -2.23 -11.28 59.18
C ILE A 1071 -3.53 -11.88 59.71
N PRO A 1072 -4.61 -11.83 58.93
CA PRO A 1072 -5.82 -12.57 59.26
C PRO A 1072 -5.53 -14.07 59.48
N PRO A 1073 -6.21 -14.73 60.45
CA PRO A 1073 -5.90 -16.11 60.83
C PRO A 1073 -6.10 -17.14 59.72
N ASP A 1074 -6.82 -16.78 58.66
CA ASP A 1074 -7.08 -17.60 57.48
C ASP A 1074 -5.99 -17.52 56.40
N VAL A 1075 -5.07 -16.55 56.48
CA VAL A 1075 -4.05 -16.32 55.46
C VAL A 1075 -2.86 -17.26 55.67
N ARG A 1076 -2.55 -18.05 54.64
CA ARG A 1076 -1.44 -19.00 54.62
C ARG A 1076 -0.21 -18.47 53.89
N SER A 1077 -0.37 -17.60 52.91
CA SER A 1077 0.74 -16.91 52.23
C SER A 1077 0.38 -15.46 51.91
N MET A 1078 1.37 -14.57 51.90
CA MET A 1078 1.18 -13.13 51.75
C MET A 1078 2.29 -12.47 50.95
N LEU A 1079 1.95 -11.44 50.19
CA LEU A 1079 2.85 -10.57 49.44
C LEU A 1079 2.42 -9.13 49.64
N GLN A 1080 3.34 -8.26 50.03
CA GLN A 1080 3.06 -6.88 50.46
C GLN A 1080 4.08 -5.92 49.84
N CYS A 1081 3.63 -4.71 49.54
CA CYS A 1081 4.48 -3.62 49.06
C CYS A 1081 4.17 -2.32 49.80
N ALA A 1082 5.22 -1.61 50.19
CA ALA A 1082 5.15 -0.34 50.89
C ALA A 1082 4.64 0.78 49.97
N LEU A 1083 3.82 1.68 50.53
CA LEU A 1083 3.37 2.91 49.88
C LEU A 1083 4.13 4.09 50.46
N TYR A 1084 4.75 4.88 49.59
CA TYR A 1084 5.47 6.09 49.97
C TYR A 1084 4.75 7.34 49.50
N ASN A 1085 4.81 8.39 50.32
CA ASN A 1085 4.42 9.76 49.97
C ASN A 1085 5.60 10.69 50.28
N ASP A 1086 6.14 11.39 49.28
CA ASP A 1086 7.35 12.23 49.38
C ASP A 1086 8.52 11.54 50.12
N GLY A 1087 8.75 10.26 49.82
CA GLY A 1087 9.82 9.45 50.43
C GLY A 1087 9.56 8.99 51.87
N LYS A 1088 8.39 9.28 52.45
CA LYS A 1088 7.97 8.79 53.78
C LYS A 1088 7.00 7.62 53.64
N PHE A 1089 7.18 6.59 54.46
CA PHE A 1089 6.27 5.45 54.52
C PHE A 1089 4.88 5.93 54.98
N ALA A 1090 3.89 5.73 54.11
CA ALA A 1090 2.54 6.25 54.27
C ALA A 1090 1.47 5.14 54.31
N GLY A 1091 1.85 3.89 54.07
CA GLY A 1091 0.95 2.74 54.11
C GLY A 1091 1.54 1.51 53.43
N MET A 1092 0.70 0.52 53.17
CA MET A 1092 1.06 -0.67 52.38
C MET A 1092 -0.14 -1.22 51.64
N VAL A 1093 0.13 -1.94 50.55
CA VAL A 1093 -0.86 -2.76 49.84
C VAL A 1093 -0.42 -4.22 49.87
N GLY A 1094 -1.36 -5.13 50.09
CA GLY A 1094 -1.07 -6.55 50.29
C GLY A 1094 -2.01 -7.48 49.53
N PHE A 1095 -1.42 -8.51 48.92
CA PHE A 1095 -2.09 -9.67 48.34
C PHE A 1095 -1.97 -10.86 49.29
N HIS A 1096 -3.09 -11.50 49.60
CA HIS A 1096 -3.15 -12.60 50.55
C HIS A 1096 -3.83 -13.82 49.93
N ASP A 1097 -3.36 -15.00 50.32
CA ASP A 1097 -3.92 -16.28 49.90
C ASP A 1097 -4.19 -17.20 51.09
N CYS A 1098 -5.40 -17.76 51.15
CA CYS A 1098 -5.86 -18.63 52.24
C CYS A 1098 -5.55 -20.12 51.99
N SER A 1099 -5.21 -20.50 50.76
CA SER A 1099 -4.83 -21.87 50.38
C SER A 1099 -3.34 -22.15 50.55
N GLY A 1100 -2.51 -21.10 50.47
CA GLY A 1100 -1.06 -21.16 50.56
C GLY A 1100 -0.45 -21.33 49.18
N ARG A 1101 0.32 -20.34 48.74
CA ARG A 1101 0.94 -20.30 47.41
C ARG A 1101 2.32 -19.66 47.44
N MET A 1102 3.14 -20.06 46.47
CA MET A 1102 4.39 -19.37 46.16
C MET A 1102 4.10 -18.14 45.30
N TRP A 1103 4.81 -17.04 45.57
CA TRP A 1103 4.72 -15.80 44.80
C TRP A 1103 5.77 -15.80 43.69
N VAL A 1104 5.34 -15.58 42.45
CA VAL A 1104 6.25 -15.51 41.29
C VAL A 1104 6.66 -14.07 40.99
N GLN A 1105 7.78 -13.87 40.29
CA GLN A 1105 8.34 -12.52 40.05
C GLN A 1105 7.34 -11.56 39.37
N ASN A 1106 6.53 -12.04 38.41
CA ASN A 1106 5.50 -11.20 37.78
C ASN A 1106 4.46 -10.67 38.77
N GLU A 1107 4.14 -11.43 39.82
CA GLU A 1107 3.17 -11.00 40.84
C GLU A 1107 3.78 -9.98 41.79
N ILE A 1108 5.09 -10.09 42.01
CA ILE A 1108 5.89 -9.10 42.73
C ILE A 1108 5.93 -7.80 41.91
N ASP A 1109 6.28 -7.87 40.63
CA ASP A 1109 6.36 -6.70 39.75
C ASP A 1109 4.98 -6.06 39.52
N ALA A 1110 3.95 -6.88 39.40
CA ALA A 1110 2.54 -6.47 39.44
C ALA A 1110 2.19 -5.66 40.68
N LEU A 1111 2.57 -6.15 41.88
CA LEU A 1111 2.30 -5.44 43.12
C LEU A 1111 3.10 -4.14 43.24
N ILE A 1112 4.36 -4.12 42.77
CA ILE A 1112 5.19 -2.91 42.75
C ILE A 1112 4.51 -1.85 41.88
N LEU A 1113 4.20 -2.18 40.62
CA LEU A 1113 3.51 -1.27 39.70
C LEU A 1113 2.17 -0.79 40.27
N PHE A 1114 1.41 -1.69 40.88
CA PHE A 1114 0.14 -1.34 41.52
C PHE A 1114 0.33 -0.38 42.69
N SER A 1115 1.38 -0.59 43.50
CA SER A 1115 1.71 0.27 44.63
C SER A 1115 2.11 1.68 44.19
N GLU A 1116 2.87 1.83 43.12
CA GLU A 1116 3.27 3.14 42.57
C GLU A 1116 2.08 3.93 42.03
N LEU A 1117 1.18 3.25 41.31
CA LEU A 1117 -0.08 3.83 40.83
C LEU A 1117 -0.93 4.28 42.02
N LEU A 1118 -1.13 3.41 43.01
CA LEU A 1118 -1.90 3.74 44.22
C LEU A 1118 -1.29 4.92 44.96
N SER A 1119 0.02 4.93 45.22
CA SER A 1119 0.71 6.07 45.84
C SER A 1119 0.44 7.38 45.12
N THR A 1120 0.54 7.40 43.79
CA THR A 1120 0.36 8.62 43.00
C THR A 1120 -1.06 9.18 43.08
N PHE A 1121 -2.08 8.32 43.00
CA PHE A 1121 -3.48 8.75 42.92
C PHE A 1121 -4.15 8.88 44.29
N LEU A 1122 -3.86 7.97 45.22
CA LEU A 1122 -4.45 7.95 46.56
C LEU A 1122 -4.03 9.19 47.36
N PHE A 1123 -2.74 9.52 47.42
CA PHE A 1123 -2.28 10.66 48.21
C PHE A 1123 -2.69 12.00 47.61
N LYS A 1124 -2.66 12.15 46.28
CA LYS A 1124 -3.24 13.34 45.60
C LYS A 1124 -4.72 13.52 45.91
N TRP A 1125 -5.48 12.43 45.98
CA TRP A 1125 -6.89 12.49 46.34
C TRP A 1125 -7.07 12.90 47.82
N ARG A 1126 -6.33 12.28 48.75
CA ARG A 1126 -6.36 12.65 50.18
C ARG A 1126 -5.95 14.10 50.43
N GLU A 1127 -5.01 14.65 49.68
CA GLU A 1127 -4.64 16.06 49.74
C GLU A 1127 -5.79 16.98 49.28
N LYS A 1128 -6.47 16.63 48.19
CA LYS A 1128 -7.67 17.36 47.74
C LYS A 1128 -8.79 17.30 48.76
N GLU A 1129 -9.01 16.15 49.41
CA GLU A 1129 -9.99 16.02 50.50
C GLU A 1129 -9.62 16.90 51.69
N ARG A 1130 -8.36 16.86 52.15
CA ARG A 1130 -7.89 17.73 53.26
C ARG A 1130 -8.01 19.21 52.91
N ALA A 1131 -7.66 19.62 51.69
CA ALA A 1131 -7.82 20.99 51.22
C ALA A 1131 -9.30 21.41 51.13
N SER A 1132 -10.19 20.47 50.76
CA SER A 1132 -11.64 20.71 50.70
C SER A 1132 -12.28 20.75 52.10
N GLN A 1133 -11.81 19.94 53.04
CA GLN A 1133 -12.23 19.95 54.45
C GLN A 1133 -11.70 21.18 55.19
N ALA A 1134 -10.46 21.61 54.92
CA ALA A 1134 -9.88 22.85 55.44
C ALA A 1134 -10.64 24.10 54.95
N LYS A 1135 -11.16 24.08 53.71
CA LYS A 1135 -12.06 25.12 53.19
C LYS A 1135 -13.47 25.10 53.80
N LYS A 1136 -13.91 23.99 54.38
CA LYS A 1136 -15.26 23.81 54.94
C LYS A 1136 -15.37 24.04 56.45
N GLY A 1137 -14.27 24.33 57.16
CA GLY A 1137 -14.28 24.79 58.55
C GLY A 1137 -15.16 23.97 59.50
N CYS A 1138 -14.73 22.79 59.93
CA CYS A 1138 -15.38 22.08 61.03
C CYS A 1138 -14.33 21.36 61.92
N PRO A 1139 -14.48 21.34 63.25
CA PRO A 1139 -13.49 20.76 64.17
C PRO A 1139 -13.58 19.23 64.19
N ALA A 1140 -12.43 18.56 64.32
CA ALA A 1140 -12.36 17.11 64.50
C ALA A 1140 -12.97 16.70 65.85
N GLU A 1141 -13.99 15.82 65.83
CA GLU A 1141 -14.43 15.07 67.00
C GLU A 1141 -13.35 14.05 67.42
N PRO A 1142 -13.11 13.85 68.73
CA PRO A 1142 -12.23 12.79 69.21
C PRO A 1142 -12.97 11.45 69.24
N CYS A 1143 -12.42 10.42 68.57
CA CYS A 1143 -12.88 9.04 68.69
C CYS A 1143 -12.92 8.60 70.17
N ARG A 1144 -14.06 8.02 70.57
CA ARG A 1144 -14.28 7.39 71.87
C ARG A 1144 -13.50 6.07 72.00
N ARG A 1145 -13.14 5.77 73.26
CA ARG A 1145 -12.38 4.62 73.79
C ARG A 1145 -12.85 3.25 73.34
#